data_AF-A0A7X7YAU8-F1
#
_entry.id   AF-A0A7X7YAU8-F1
#
_cell.length_a   1.000
_cell.length_b   1.000
_cell.length_c   1.000
_cell.angle_alpha   90.00
_cell.angle_beta   90.00
_cell.angle_gamma   90.00
#
_symmetry.space_group_name_H-M   'P 1'
#
loop_
_entity.id
_entity.type
_entity.pdbx_description
1 polymer ?
#
loop_
_entity_poly.entity_id
_entity_poly.type
_entity_poly.pdbx_seq_one_letter_code
_entity_poly.pdbx_strand_id
1 'polypeptide(L)'
;MKYYVDVNAARDGDGSIERPFKRINDAAKVARPGDEVLVAPGIYREYVDPVNSGTEDARITYISTKPLGAVITGAEQVKNWKHYKGNVWVCRIPNSVFGDYNPYTTLVYGDWYFATPTKHTGCVYLNGKAMYETVTLEECIKGEVYEYSWVPEESIYKWYTEQDKDADETIIYANFQGKDPNSENVEINVRRRCFMPSKTGVGYHTVSGFKIEKAATTWAPPAAYQDGMIGPHWSKGWIIEDCEISYSKCAGISVGKYLDPDNEHYFTYKHVKSPTQMERDAVCRGQYHGWLKEKVGSHIIRRCNIHHCEQGGIIGRMGAVFSIIEDNHIHHINNMGELGGAEISGIKLHAAIDVIIRRNHIHHCTMGIWCDWEAQGTRITQNLLHDNQKPPYAKHLPGNMLSQDLFVEVSHGPTLIDNNILLSDVSLRFATQGVAMVHNLICGAFTSVGEGTGWRYTPYHIPHRTEVMGFMTFLHGDNRFYNNIFIQRWPSEDFVLESEQNTEPRRENRQVGTHVFDEYPTYDEWISQFDFTQRPNMKALEPVHFGHLPVWSEGNVYLKGAKPWKNEVNGLVVENGEKDIKVELVEKDGQYYLNTNIYEYIKDFNVRMINTEVLGKAFEPEQYFENPDGTPIRFDSDYFGNHRGIDVIPGPFASPSDNIKL
;
A
#
# COMPACT_ATOMS: atom_id res chain seq x y z
N MET A 1 -8.57 -31.59 13.40
CA MET A 1 -7.36 -32.34 13.81
C MET A 1 -6.29 -31.34 14.21
N LYS A 2 -5.33 -31.72 15.06
CA LYS A 2 -4.15 -30.89 15.35
C LYS A 2 -2.91 -31.56 14.77
N TYR A 3 -2.19 -30.84 13.92
CA TYR A 3 -0.88 -31.23 13.42
C TYR A 3 0.20 -30.43 14.12
N TYR A 4 1.29 -31.09 14.50
CA TYR A 4 2.45 -30.48 15.14
C TYR A 4 3.61 -30.46 14.16
N VAL A 5 4.29 -29.33 14.09
CA VAL A 5 5.45 -29.13 13.22
C VAL A 5 6.62 -28.62 14.06
N ASP A 6 7.77 -29.29 14.01
CA ASP A 6 8.99 -28.89 14.70
C ASP A 6 10.23 -29.18 13.82
N VAL A 7 10.89 -28.12 13.35
CA VAL A 7 12.11 -28.24 12.54
C VAL A 7 13.25 -28.97 13.28
N ASN A 8 13.23 -28.92 14.62
CA ASN A 8 14.23 -29.54 15.49
C ASN A 8 13.92 -31.01 15.78
N ALA A 9 12.77 -31.54 15.33
CA ALA A 9 12.47 -32.95 15.50
C ALA A 9 13.55 -33.84 14.87
N ALA A 10 13.90 -34.93 15.58
CA ALA A 10 15.01 -35.79 15.19
C ALA A 10 14.78 -36.48 13.83
N ARG A 11 13.52 -36.78 13.49
CA ARG A 11 13.11 -37.39 12.23
C ARG A 11 11.78 -36.79 11.79
N ASP A 12 11.50 -36.93 10.51
CA ASP A 12 10.18 -36.58 9.99
C ASP A 12 9.11 -37.54 10.51
N GLY A 13 7.93 -36.98 10.74
CA GLY A 13 6.84 -37.59 11.50
C GLY A 13 5.54 -37.69 10.73
N ASP A 14 4.46 -38.01 11.45
CA ASP A 14 3.10 -38.06 10.91
C ASP A 14 2.25 -36.86 11.36
N GLY A 15 2.88 -35.89 12.03
CA GLY A 15 2.24 -34.68 12.52
C GLY A 15 1.54 -34.84 13.87
N SER A 16 1.64 -36.01 14.52
CA SER A 16 1.28 -36.18 15.93
C SER A 16 2.22 -35.39 16.85
N ILE A 17 1.83 -35.20 18.12
CA ILE A 17 2.68 -34.51 19.10
C ILE A 17 3.95 -35.31 19.41
N GLU A 18 3.88 -36.65 19.37
CA GLU A 18 5.02 -37.54 19.59
C GLU A 18 5.94 -37.62 18.37
N ARG A 19 5.39 -37.41 17.16
CA ARG A 19 6.10 -37.45 15.89
C ARG A 19 5.68 -36.27 15.00
N PRO A 20 6.08 -35.04 15.35
CA PRO A 20 5.72 -33.86 14.56
C PRO A 20 6.34 -33.93 13.16
N PHE A 21 5.71 -33.27 12.20
CA PHE A 21 6.33 -33.02 10.90
C PHE A 21 7.56 -32.13 11.08
N LYS A 22 8.58 -32.27 10.22
CA LYS A 22 9.71 -31.33 10.22
C LYS A 22 9.45 -30.05 9.42
N ARG A 23 8.52 -30.10 8.47
CA ARG A 23 8.23 -29.01 7.53
C ARG A 23 6.79 -28.58 7.67
N ILE A 24 6.56 -27.28 7.56
CA ILE A 24 5.21 -26.72 7.57
C ILE A 24 4.45 -27.19 6.33
N ASN A 25 5.13 -27.31 5.20
CA ASN A 25 4.51 -27.73 3.94
C ASN A 25 3.99 -29.18 3.97
N ASP A 26 4.56 -30.06 4.79
CA ASP A 26 4.05 -31.44 4.90
C ASP A 26 2.71 -31.48 5.65
N ALA A 27 2.53 -30.61 6.66
CA ALA A 27 1.22 -30.37 7.26
C ALA A 27 0.25 -29.70 6.26
N ALA A 28 0.72 -28.71 5.49
CA ALA A 28 -0.10 -27.97 4.52
C ALA A 28 -0.68 -28.85 3.39
N LYS A 29 0.01 -29.96 3.07
CA LYS A 29 -0.46 -30.97 2.10
C LYS A 29 -1.59 -31.85 2.61
N VAL A 30 -1.72 -32.02 3.92
CA VAL A 30 -2.67 -32.98 4.52
C VAL A 30 -3.81 -32.30 5.28
N ALA A 31 -3.62 -31.07 5.75
CA ALA A 31 -4.62 -30.32 6.52
C ALA A 31 -5.93 -30.14 5.73
N ARG A 32 -7.06 -30.22 6.43
CA ARG A 32 -8.43 -30.15 5.92
C ARG A 32 -9.24 -29.12 6.70
N PRO A 33 -10.43 -28.69 6.20
CA PRO A 33 -11.29 -27.74 6.91
C PRO A 33 -11.44 -28.05 8.41
N GLY A 34 -11.15 -27.06 9.26
CA GLY A 34 -11.21 -27.17 10.72
C GLY A 34 -9.95 -27.73 11.39
N ASP A 35 -8.89 -28.03 10.63
CA ASP A 35 -7.61 -28.45 11.20
C ASP A 35 -6.75 -27.27 11.66
N GLU A 36 -5.95 -27.52 12.71
CA GLU A 36 -4.92 -26.61 13.22
C GLU A 36 -3.53 -27.19 12.94
N VAL A 37 -2.60 -26.35 12.50
CA VAL A 37 -1.18 -26.64 12.32
C VAL A 37 -0.39 -25.80 13.32
N LEU A 38 0.12 -26.44 14.36
CA LEU A 38 0.85 -25.83 15.46
C LEU A 38 2.35 -25.95 15.19
N VAL A 39 3.01 -24.82 14.96
CA VAL A 39 4.42 -24.74 14.55
C VAL A 39 5.29 -24.32 15.74
N ALA A 40 6.25 -25.17 16.11
CA ALA A 40 7.23 -24.90 17.16
C ALA A 40 8.22 -23.80 16.76
N PRO A 41 8.92 -23.16 17.73
CA PRO A 41 9.94 -22.18 17.42
C PRO A 41 11.10 -22.78 16.60
N GLY A 42 11.54 -22.06 15.57
CA GLY A 42 12.59 -22.50 14.67
C GLY A 42 12.62 -21.73 13.35
N ILE A 43 13.67 -21.95 12.56
CA ILE A 43 13.82 -21.35 11.22
C ILE A 43 13.47 -22.40 10.17
N TYR A 44 12.39 -22.16 9.45
CA TYR A 44 11.82 -22.97 8.39
C TYR A 44 12.19 -22.37 7.04
N ARG A 45 13.25 -22.92 6.42
CA ARG A 45 13.76 -22.49 5.11
C ARG A 45 13.01 -23.19 3.97
N GLU A 46 11.75 -22.83 3.78
CA GLU A 46 10.86 -23.52 2.86
C GLU A 46 9.84 -22.59 2.19
N TYR A 47 9.18 -23.13 1.18
CA TYR A 47 7.96 -22.57 0.60
C TYR A 47 6.78 -23.45 1.02
N VAL A 48 5.82 -22.85 1.73
CA VAL A 48 4.58 -23.49 2.17
C VAL A 48 3.50 -23.28 1.12
N ASP A 49 2.98 -24.37 0.58
CA ASP A 49 1.97 -24.44 -0.48
C ASP A 49 0.72 -25.19 0.02
N PRO A 50 -0.23 -24.49 0.68
CA PRO A 50 -1.49 -25.09 1.07
C PRO A 50 -2.29 -25.61 -0.13
N VAL A 51 -2.70 -26.87 -0.09
CA VAL A 51 -3.37 -27.53 -1.24
C VAL A 51 -4.88 -27.70 -1.07
N ASN A 52 -5.39 -27.62 0.16
CA ASN A 52 -6.81 -27.78 0.48
C ASN A 52 -7.38 -26.48 1.00
N SER A 53 -8.61 -26.14 0.62
CA SER A 53 -9.32 -24.98 1.16
C SER A 53 -9.90 -25.28 2.55
N GLY A 54 -10.00 -24.27 3.40
CA GLY A 54 -10.95 -24.29 4.52
C GLY A 54 -12.36 -23.95 4.04
N THR A 55 -13.25 -23.73 4.99
CA THR A 55 -14.59 -23.15 4.77
C THR A 55 -14.80 -21.99 5.73
N GLU A 56 -15.85 -21.19 5.51
CA GLU A 56 -16.20 -20.05 6.36
C GLU A 56 -16.31 -20.44 7.85
N ASP A 57 -16.99 -21.56 8.12
CA ASP A 57 -17.19 -22.09 9.48
C ASP A 57 -16.07 -23.02 9.97
N ALA A 58 -15.15 -23.44 9.08
CA ALA A 58 -14.07 -24.38 9.41
C ALA A 58 -12.80 -24.05 8.62
N ARG A 59 -12.09 -23.02 9.10
CA ARG A 59 -10.81 -22.56 8.54
C ARG A 59 -9.71 -23.59 8.77
N ILE A 60 -8.69 -23.57 7.91
CA ILE A 60 -7.41 -24.23 8.20
C ILE A 60 -6.52 -23.20 8.86
N THR A 61 -6.05 -23.49 10.06
CA THR A 61 -5.37 -22.49 10.90
C THR A 61 -3.92 -22.89 11.14
N TYR A 62 -2.98 -22.06 10.72
CA TYR A 62 -1.55 -22.20 10.96
C TYR A 62 -1.16 -21.22 12.08
N ILE A 63 -0.50 -21.72 13.12
CA ILE A 63 -0.19 -20.96 14.33
C ILE A 63 1.27 -21.16 14.71
N SER A 64 2.01 -20.08 14.90
CA SER A 64 3.26 -20.15 15.65
C SER A 64 2.96 -20.30 17.14
N THR A 65 3.40 -21.41 17.74
CA THR A 65 3.12 -21.74 19.15
C THR A 65 3.75 -20.77 20.15
N LYS A 66 4.72 -19.99 19.72
CA LYS A 66 5.27 -18.83 20.43
C LYS A 66 5.21 -17.65 19.47
N PRO A 67 4.65 -16.48 19.84
CA PRO A 67 4.61 -15.32 18.97
C PRO A 67 5.97 -15.02 18.35
N LEU A 68 6.01 -14.93 17.02
CA LEU A 68 7.19 -14.72 16.17
C LEU A 68 8.31 -15.77 16.33
N GLY A 69 8.04 -16.89 17.00
CA GLY A 69 9.02 -17.94 17.28
C GLY A 69 9.29 -18.87 16.10
N ALA A 70 8.29 -19.07 15.24
CA ALA A 70 8.45 -19.79 13.97
C ALA A 70 8.74 -18.78 12.86
N VAL A 71 9.94 -18.87 12.30
CA VAL A 71 10.43 -18.02 11.20
C VAL A 71 10.32 -18.79 9.90
N ILE A 72 9.54 -18.32 8.93
CA ILE A 72 9.50 -18.87 7.57
C ILE A 72 10.37 -17.97 6.69
N THR A 73 11.35 -18.54 5.97
CA THR A 73 12.23 -17.73 5.13
C THR A 73 12.52 -18.29 3.76
N GLY A 74 12.51 -17.40 2.76
CA GLY A 74 12.91 -17.69 1.40
C GLY A 74 14.43 -17.72 1.18
N ALA A 75 15.22 -17.43 2.22
CA ALA A 75 16.68 -17.33 2.14
C ALA A 75 17.41 -18.59 2.64
N GLU A 76 18.64 -18.79 2.16
CA GLU A 76 19.60 -19.80 2.65
C GLU A 76 20.83 -19.15 3.27
N GLN A 77 21.44 -19.82 4.26
CA GLN A 77 22.70 -19.37 4.85
C GLN A 77 23.89 -19.82 3.99
N VAL A 78 24.87 -18.92 3.81
CA VAL A 78 26.08 -19.18 3.02
C VAL A 78 27.32 -19.02 3.89
N LYS A 79 28.14 -20.07 3.97
CA LYS A 79 29.34 -20.16 4.85
C LYS A 79 30.63 -20.55 4.12
N ASN A 80 30.61 -20.53 2.80
CA ASN A 80 31.73 -20.93 1.95
C ASN A 80 32.30 -19.74 1.16
N TRP A 81 32.17 -18.53 1.69
CA TRP A 81 32.71 -17.32 1.09
C TRP A 81 34.24 -17.37 1.05
N LYS A 82 34.82 -17.03 -0.09
CA LYS A 82 36.27 -16.90 -0.26
C LYS A 82 36.64 -15.43 -0.36
N HIS A 83 37.72 -15.04 0.30
CA HIS A 83 38.23 -13.69 0.18
C HIS A 83 38.59 -13.42 -1.30
N TYR A 84 38.14 -12.28 -1.82
CA TYR A 84 38.39 -11.90 -3.21
C TYR A 84 39.38 -10.73 -3.28
N LYS A 85 38.96 -9.54 -2.83
CA LYS A 85 39.79 -8.32 -2.89
C LYS A 85 39.29 -7.28 -1.89
N GLY A 86 40.20 -6.71 -1.09
CA GLY A 86 39.85 -5.70 -0.09
C GLY A 86 38.77 -6.23 0.87
N ASN A 87 37.64 -5.53 0.93
CA ASN A 87 36.47 -5.92 1.75
C ASN A 87 35.50 -6.86 1.03
N VAL A 88 35.79 -7.26 -0.22
CA VAL A 88 34.92 -8.10 -1.04
C VAL A 88 35.29 -9.57 -0.89
N TRP A 89 34.26 -10.38 -0.73
CA TRP A 89 34.29 -11.83 -0.74
C TRP A 89 33.43 -12.36 -1.88
N VAL A 90 33.67 -13.60 -2.30
CA VAL A 90 32.95 -14.26 -3.38
C VAL A 90 32.48 -15.64 -2.95
N CYS A 91 31.25 -16.00 -3.30
CA CYS A 91 30.76 -17.38 -3.24
C CYS A 91 30.29 -17.84 -4.63
N ARG A 92 30.34 -19.14 -4.87
CA ARG A 92 29.85 -19.79 -6.08
C ARG A 92 28.79 -20.80 -5.68
N ILE A 93 27.68 -20.80 -6.40
CA ILE A 93 26.48 -21.56 -6.05
C ILE A 93 26.00 -22.30 -7.29
N PRO A 94 25.96 -23.64 -7.29
CA PRO A 94 25.40 -24.39 -8.40
C PRO A 94 23.96 -23.96 -8.68
N ASN A 95 23.62 -23.73 -9.95
CA ASN A 95 22.29 -23.24 -10.33
C ASN A 95 21.15 -24.20 -9.93
N SER A 96 21.45 -25.49 -9.76
CA SER A 96 20.53 -26.49 -9.20
C SER A 96 19.96 -26.15 -7.81
N VAL A 97 20.60 -25.27 -7.03
CA VAL A 97 20.06 -24.75 -5.76
C VAL A 97 18.79 -23.93 -5.98
N PHE A 98 18.70 -23.22 -7.11
CA PHE A 98 17.59 -22.33 -7.44
C PHE A 98 16.45 -23.03 -8.21
N GLY A 99 16.74 -24.19 -8.82
CA GLY A 99 15.77 -24.89 -9.66
C GLY A 99 15.33 -24.03 -10.86
N ASP A 100 14.03 -23.97 -11.12
CA ASP A 100 13.47 -23.26 -12.28
C ASP A 100 13.40 -21.73 -12.09
N TYR A 101 13.81 -21.21 -10.95
CA TYR A 101 13.73 -19.80 -10.61
C TYR A 101 15.01 -19.33 -9.91
N ASN A 102 15.88 -18.64 -10.65
CA ASN A 102 17.11 -18.07 -10.10
C ASN A 102 16.96 -16.55 -9.83
N PRO A 103 16.93 -16.13 -8.55
CA PRO A 103 16.79 -14.72 -8.18
C PRO A 103 17.89 -13.83 -8.73
N TYR A 104 19.08 -14.36 -8.99
CA TYR A 104 20.28 -13.65 -9.45
C TYR A 104 20.37 -13.51 -10.98
N THR A 105 19.33 -13.96 -11.69
CA THR A 105 19.15 -13.76 -13.13
C THR A 105 17.79 -13.15 -13.49
N THR A 106 16.86 -13.13 -12.53
CA THR A 106 15.52 -12.57 -12.72
C THR A 106 15.51 -11.11 -12.34
N LEU A 107 15.38 -10.22 -13.33
CA LEU A 107 15.25 -8.78 -13.12
C LEU A 107 13.91 -8.41 -12.47
N VAL A 108 13.92 -7.36 -11.65
CA VAL A 108 12.71 -6.65 -11.25
C VAL A 108 12.32 -5.72 -12.40
N TYR A 109 11.32 -6.13 -13.18
CA TYR A 109 10.87 -5.39 -14.36
C TYR A 109 9.45 -5.81 -14.77
N GLY A 110 8.73 -4.90 -15.42
CA GLY A 110 7.40 -5.14 -15.97
C GLY A 110 6.66 -3.84 -16.26
N ASP A 111 5.36 -3.95 -16.56
CA ASP A 111 4.49 -2.80 -16.78
C ASP A 111 4.62 -1.78 -15.64
N TRP A 112 4.63 -0.49 -15.97
CA TRP A 112 4.81 0.65 -15.02
C TRP A 112 6.11 0.67 -14.20
N TYR A 113 7.09 -0.19 -14.49
CA TYR A 113 8.44 -0.02 -13.99
C TYR A 113 9.16 1.05 -14.81
N PHE A 114 9.61 2.14 -14.17
CA PHE A 114 10.13 3.33 -14.87
C PHE A 114 11.61 3.60 -14.60
N ALA A 115 12.15 3.12 -13.47
CA ALA A 115 13.58 3.16 -13.23
C ALA A 115 14.32 2.27 -14.24
N THR A 116 15.63 2.46 -14.38
CA THR A 116 16.44 1.57 -15.20
C THR A 116 16.43 0.15 -14.60
N PRO A 117 16.02 -0.90 -15.34
CA PRO A 117 15.85 -2.25 -14.82
C PRO A 117 17.20 -2.96 -14.64
N THR A 118 17.92 -2.57 -13.59
CA THR A 118 19.28 -3.04 -13.26
C THR A 118 19.32 -3.94 -12.03
N LYS A 119 18.18 -4.09 -11.35
CA LYS A 119 18.08 -4.83 -10.09
C LYS A 119 17.46 -6.19 -10.33
N HIS A 120 18.03 -7.21 -9.70
CA HIS A 120 17.51 -8.55 -9.71
C HIS A 120 16.62 -8.81 -8.49
N THR A 121 15.90 -9.92 -8.51
CA THR A 121 15.07 -10.37 -7.37
C THR A 121 15.91 -10.99 -6.23
N GLY A 122 17.20 -11.23 -6.48
CA GLY A 122 18.20 -11.64 -5.50
C GLY A 122 18.48 -10.57 -4.46
N CYS A 123 19.05 -11.01 -3.34
CA CYS A 123 19.53 -10.14 -2.27
C CYS A 123 20.52 -10.91 -1.40
N VAL A 124 21.55 -10.22 -0.92
CA VAL A 124 22.45 -10.71 0.13
C VAL A 124 22.08 -10.02 1.43
N TYR A 125 22.06 -10.77 2.52
CA TYR A 125 21.76 -10.26 3.86
C TYR A 125 22.97 -10.46 4.77
N LEU A 126 23.32 -9.44 5.55
CA LEU A 126 24.34 -9.49 6.59
C LEU A 126 23.69 -9.22 7.94
N ASN A 127 23.72 -10.22 8.83
CA ASN A 127 23.14 -10.17 10.17
C ASN A 127 21.68 -9.69 10.17
N GLY A 128 20.91 -10.18 9.20
CA GLY A 128 19.50 -9.85 9.02
C GLY A 128 19.20 -8.59 8.21
N LYS A 129 20.21 -7.78 7.85
CA LYS A 129 20.02 -6.57 7.04
C LYS A 129 20.30 -6.82 5.57
N ALA A 130 19.42 -6.33 4.69
CA ALA A 130 19.60 -6.38 3.24
C ALA A 130 20.80 -5.54 2.78
N MET A 131 21.56 -6.05 1.82
CA MET A 131 22.65 -5.36 1.15
C MET A 131 22.21 -4.85 -0.23
N TYR A 132 22.90 -3.81 -0.73
CA TYR A 132 22.53 -3.10 -1.95
C TYR A 132 23.18 -3.71 -3.17
N GLU A 133 22.42 -3.86 -4.24
CA GLU A 133 22.92 -4.43 -5.49
C GLU A 133 23.68 -3.39 -6.31
N THR A 134 24.78 -3.78 -6.94
CA THR A 134 25.53 -2.91 -7.86
C THR A 134 25.50 -3.45 -9.28
N VAL A 135 25.64 -2.54 -10.24
CA VAL A 135 25.60 -2.89 -11.69
C VAL A 135 26.92 -3.51 -12.11
N THR A 136 28.02 -3.10 -11.48
CA THR A 136 29.37 -3.61 -11.76
C THR A 136 30.05 -4.16 -10.52
N LEU A 137 30.99 -5.09 -10.72
CA LEU A 137 31.86 -5.57 -9.65
C LEU A 137 32.73 -4.45 -9.07
N GLU A 138 33.12 -3.47 -9.89
CA GLU A 138 33.94 -2.35 -9.44
C GLU A 138 33.18 -1.45 -8.45
N GLU A 139 31.90 -1.16 -8.70
CA GLU A 139 31.04 -0.48 -7.73
C GLU A 139 30.92 -1.26 -6.41
N CYS A 140 30.77 -2.60 -6.49
CA CYS A 140 30.75 -3.46 -5.31
C CYS A 140 32.06 -3.35 -4.52
N ILE A 141 33.21 -3.35 -5.20
CA ILE A 141 34.53 -3.21 -4.57
C ILE A 141 34.67 -1.86 -3.87
N LYS A 142 34.22 -0.77 -4.49
CA LYS A 142 34.29 0.57 -3.92
C LYS A 142 33.41 0.71 -2.68
N GLY A 143 32.21 0.14 -2.69
CA GLY A 143 31.30 0.18 -1.54
C GLY A 143 30.84 1.60 -1.17
N GLU A 144 30.63 2.46 -2.18
CA GLU A 144 30.21 3.85 -1.98
C GLU A 144 28.74 3.95 -1.55
N VAL A 145 28.42 5.07 -0.88
CA VAL A 145 27.05 5.40 -0.48
C VAL A 145 26.14 5.49 -1.71
N TYR A 146 24.98 4.86 -1.64
CA TYR A 146 23.92 4.98 -2.64
C TYR A 146 23.08 6.23 -2.35
N GLU A 147 23.20 7.23 -3.21
CA GLU A 147 22.62 8.56 -2.99
C GLU A 147 21.08 8.61 -2.99
N TYR A 148 20.40 7.58 -3.51
CA TYR A 148 18.94 7.48 -3.51
C TYR A 148 18.37 6.79 -2.27
N SER A 149 19.23 6.15 -1.45
CA SER A 149 18.80 5.45 -0.25
C SER A 149 18.30 6.42 0.82
N TRP A 150 17.25 6.02 1.53
CA TRP A 150 16.76 6.73 2.72
C TRP A 150 17.61 6.40 3.95
N VAL A 151 18.48 5.38 3.87
CA VAL A 151 19.38 4.91 4.94
C VAL A 151 20.82 4.82 4.38
N PRO A 152 21.42 5.96 4.00
CA PRO A 152 22.66 6.00 3.22
C PRO A 152 23.85 5.31 3.92
N GLU A 153 23.91 5.33 5.24
CA GLU A 153 24.95 4.68 6.04
C GLU A 153 24.94 3.15 5.92
N GLU A 154 23.78 2.54 5.67
CA GLU A 154 23.67 1.10 5.42
C GLU A 154 23.97 0.74 3.96
N SER A 155 23.95 1.73 3.07
CA SER A 155 24.10 1.48 1.64
C SER A 155 25.50 1.11 1.19
N ILE A 156 26.51 1.21 2.04
CA ILE A 156 27.90 0.83 1.74
C ILE A 156 28.11 -0.69 1.67
N TYR A 157 27.17 -1.48 2.21
CA TYR A 157 27.19 -2.93 2.10
C TYR A 157 26.62 -3.32 0.74
N LYS A 158 27.48 -3.74 -0.17
CA LYS A 158 27.17 -3.96 -1.59
C LYS A 158 27.28 -5.42 -1.98
N TRP A 159 26.51 -5.83 -2.98
CA TRP A 159 26.71 -7.10 -3.67
C TRP A 159 26.53 -6.96 -5.18
N TYR A 160 27.16 -7.86 -5.92
CA TYR A 160 27.11 -7.99 -7.38
C TYR A 160 27.01 -9.47 -7.74
N THR A 161 26.38 -9.79 -8.85
CA THR A 161 26.26 -11.18 -9.31
C THR A 161 26.57 -11.32 -10.80
N GLU A 162 27.09 -12.48 -11.17
CA GLU A 162 27.25 -12.90 -12.56
C GLU A 162 27.07 -14.42 -12.68
N GLN A 163 27.03 -14.93 -13.91
CA GLN A 163 26.78 -16.34 -14.20
C GLN A 163 28.00 -16.99 -14.86
N ASP A 164 28.44 -18.11 -14.30
CA ASP A 164 29.39 -19.02 -14.94
C ASP A 164 28.62 -20.08 -15.73
N LYS A 165 28.56 -19.89 -17.05
CA LYS A 165 27.82 -20.79 -17.94
C LYS A 165 28.50 -22.16 -18.13
N ASP A 166 29.82 -22.22 -18.01
CA ASP A 166 30.57 -23.47 -18.21
C ASP A 166 30.45 -24.37 -16.97
N ALA A 167 30.46 -23.77 -15.78
CA ALA A 167 30.28 -24.48 -14.51
C ALA A 167 28.81 -24.66 -14.09
N ASP A 168 27.86 -23.99 -14.76
CA ASP A 168 26.45 -23.89 -14.35
C ASP A 168 26.28 -23.37 -12.91
N GLU A 169 26.95 -22.25 -12.62
CA GLU A 169 26.98 -21.62 -11.30
C GLU A 169 26.60 -20.14 -11.34
N THR A 170 25.92 -19.69 -10.28
CA THR A 170 25.79 -18.28 -9.93
C THR A 170 26.97 -17.85 -9.07
N ILE A 171 27.64 -16.76 -9.44
CA ILE A 171 28.73 -16.16 -8.68
C ILE A 171 28.22 -14.90 -8.01
N ILE A 172 28.36 -14.81 -6.68
CA ILE A 172 27.97 -13.62 -5.92
C ILE A 172 29.20 -13.03 -5.26
N TYR A 173 29.42 -11.75 -5.49
CA TYR A 173 30.44 -10.93 -4.84
C TYR A 173 29.75 -10.02 -3.84
N ALA A 174 30.32 -9.84 -2.65
CA ALA A 174 29.74 -8.98 -1.63
C ALA A 174 30.81 -8.27 -0.81
N ASN A 175 30.63 -6.96 -0.62
CA ASN A 175 31.47 -6.10 0.19
C ASN A 175 30.93 -6.05 1.62
N PHE A 176 31.64 -6.72 2.53
CA PHE A 176 31.24 -6.86 3.94
C PHE A 176 31.90 -5.83 4.86
N GLN A 177 32.53 -4.79 4.31
CA GLN A 177 33.13 -3.67 5.06
C GLN A 177 34.06 -4.14 6.20
N GLY A 178 34.93 -5.10 5.91
CA GLY A 178 35.93 -5.64 6.83
C GLY A 178 35.45 -6.80 7.72
N LYS A 179 34.16 -7.16 7.67
CA LYS A 179 33.63 -8.34 8.38
C LYS A 179 33.93 -9.63 7.62
N ASP A 180 34.12 -10.71 8.37
CA ASP A 180 34.29 -12.06 7.81
C ASP A 180 32.90 -12.72 7.64
N PRO A 181 32.41 -12.90 6.40
CA PRO A 181 31.08 -13.44 6.14
C PRO A 181 30.91 -14.91 6.58
N ASN A 182 32.00 -15.65 6.79
CA ASN A 182 31.91 -17.03 7.30
C ASN A 182 31.72 -17.07 8.82
N SER A 183 32.16 -16.01 9.53
CA SER A 183 31.95 -15.83 10.97
C SER A 183 30.59 -15.18 11.26
N GLU A 184 30.14 -14.26 10.41
CA GLU A 184 28.84 -13.55 10.52
C GLU A 184 27.65 -14.38 10.02
N ASN A 185 26.41 -13.95 10.29
CA ASN A 185 25.23 -14.54 9.65
C ASN A 185 24.99 -13.93 8.28
N VAL A 186 25.49 -14.58 7.22
CA VAL A 186 25.23 -14.19 5.83
C VAL A 186 24.21 -15.12 5.19
N GLU A 187 23.15 -14.52 4.66
CA GLU A 187 22.07 -15.21 3.99
C GLU A 187 21.83 -14.63 2.60
N ILE A 188 21.14 -15.39 1.78
CA ILE A 188 20.97 -15.12 0.36
C ILE A 188 19.55 -15.49 -0.03
N ASN A 189 18.87 -14.66 -0.84
CA ASN A 189 17.57 -15.04 -1.40
C ASN A 189 17.69 -16.28 -2.29
N VAL A 190 16.79 -17.25 -2.12
CA VAL A 190 16.70 -18.46 -2.95
C VAL A 190 15.29 -18.66 -3.50
N ARG A 191 14.27 -18.54 -2.66
CA ARG A 191 12.87 -18.82 -3.01
C ARG A 191 12.10 -17.54 -3.33
N ARG A 192 11.20 -17.65 -4.31
CA ARG A 192 10.29 -16.57 -4.73
C ARG A 192 9.26 -16.19 -3.65
N ARG A 193 8.75 -17.19 -2.91
CA ARG A 193 7.63 -17.04 -1.96
C ARG A 193 7.89 -17.83 -0.68
N CYS A 194 7.21 -17.46 0.40
CA CYS A 194 7.28 -18.15 1.69
C CYS A 194 5.99 -18.92 2.01
N PHE A 195 4.82 -18.28 1.91
CA PHE A 195 3.54 -18.90 2.26
C PHE A 195 2.45 -18.47 1.29
N MET A 196 2.21 -19.24 0.23
CA MET A 196 1.21 -18.87 -0.78
C MET A 196 0.77 -20.11 -1.56
N PRO A 197 -0.53 -20.37 -1.74
CA PRO A 197 -0.98 -21.49 -2.56
C PRO A 197 -0.45 -21.38 -4.00
N SER A 198 -0.04 -22.49 -4.61
CA SER A 198 0.39 -22.54 -6.01
C SER A 198 -0.79 -22.47 -6.99
N LYS A 199 -1.99 -22.83 -6.53
CA LYS A 199 -3.24 -22.76 -7.29
C LYS A 199 -4.21 -21.73 -6.69
N THR A 200 -5.08 -21.20 -7.54
CA THR A 200 -6.13 -20.27 -7.12
C THR A 200 -7.25 -20.96 -6.33
N GLY A 201 -8.08 -20.18 -5.63
CA GLY A 201 -9.28 -20.68 -4.96
C GLY A 201 -9.03 -21.49 -3.68
N VAL A 202 -7.81 -21.48 -3.14
CA VAL A 202 -7.48 -22.09 -1.84
C VAL A 202 -7.82 -21.09 -0.74
N GLY A 203 -9.08 -21.10 -0.31
CA GLY A 203 -9.67 -20.09 0.59
C GLY A 203 -9.69 -20.47 2.08
N TYR A 204 -10.14 -19.51 2.90
CA TYR A 204 -10.42 -19.68 4.33
C TYR A 204 -9.26 -20.27 5.13
N HIS A 205 -8.08 -19.65 5.01
CA HIS A 205 -6.95 -19.94 5.89
C HIS A 205 -6.77 -18.84 6.92
N THR A 206 -6.23 -19.21 8.08
CA THR A 206 -5.71 -18.28 9.06
C THR A 206 -4.22 -18.55 9.23
N VAL A 207 -3.39 -17.52 9.09
CA VAL A 207 -1.94 -17.58 9.35
C VAL A 207 -1.63 -16.60 10.48
N SER A 208 -1.24 -17.13 11.64
CA SER A 208 -1.13 -16.34 12.87
C SER A 208 0.22 -16.49 13.58
N GLY A 209 0.81 -15.36 13.96
CA GLY A 209 1.94 -15.33 14.89
C GLY A 209 3.31 -15.61 14.28
N PHE A 210 3.45 -15.67 12.96
CA PHE A 210 4.71 -16.03 12.30
C PHE A 210 5.60 -14.81 12.04
N LYS A 211 6.90 -15.03 12.03
CA LYS A 211 7.82 -14.15 11.30
C LYS A 211 8.04 -14.75 9.91
N ILE A 212 7.78 -13.98 8.85
CA ILE A 212 7.92 -14.41 7.46
C ILE A 212 8.83 -13.40 6.77
N GLU A 213 9.99 -13.85 6.28
CA GLU A 213 11.02 -12.93 5.81
C GLU A 213 11.83 -13.42 4.60
N LYS A 214 12.40 -12.46 3.87
CA LYS A 214 13.40 -12.67 2.80
C LYS A 214 12.86 -13.50 1.64
N ALA A 215 12.12 -12.85 0.75
CA ALA A 215 11.56 -13.49 -0.44
C ALA A 215 11.95 -12.74 -1.71
N ALA A 216 12.30 -13.51 -2.75
CA ALA A 216 12.62 -13.00 -4.07
C ALA A 216 11.33 -12.82 -4.90
N THR A 217 10.38 -12.02 -4.43
CA THR A 217 9.14 -11.77 -5.19
C THR A 217 9.40 -10.90 -6.41
N THR A 218 8.56 -11.02 -7.44
CA THR A 218 8.67 -10.23 -8.67
C THR A 218 7.87 -8.93 -8.63
N TRP A 219 8.15 -8.02 -9.58
CA TRP A 219 7.37 -6.80 -9.76
C TRP A 219 5.91 -7.14 -10.05
N ALA A 220 4.98 -6.55 -9.30
CA ALA A 220 3.57 -6.95 -9.25
C ALA A 220 2.60 -5.85 -9.71
N PRO A 221 2.62 -5.42 -11.00
CA PRO A 221 1.71 -4.42 -11.53
C PRO A 221 0.27 -4.96 -11.74
N PRO A 222 -0.74 -4.09 -11.88
CA PRO A 222 -2.14 -4.47 -11.97
C PRO A 222 -2.48 -5.34 -13.20
N ALA A 223 -1.75 -5.19 -14.30
CA ALA A 223 -2.01 -5.96 -15.51
C ALA A 223 -1.36 -7.37 -15.50
N ALA A 224 -0.54 -7.71 -14.50
CA ALA A 224 0.24 -8.95 -14.43
C ALA A 224 -0.16 -9.84 -13.23
N TYR A 225 0.49 -10.98 -13.07
CA TYR A 225 0.36 -11.85 -11.92
C TYR A 225 1.01 -11.17 -10.73
N GLN A 226 0.28 -11.07 -9.64
CA GLN A 226 0.78 -10.39 -8.45
C GLN A 226 1.14 -11.43 -7.41
N ASP A 227 2.40 -11.86 -7.42
CA ASP A 227 2.95 -12.64 -6.32
C ASP A 227 3.29 -11.77 -5.12
N GLY A 228 3.53 -12.43 -4.00
CA GLY A 228 3.99 -11.81 -2.76
C GLY A 228 4.68 -12.85 -1.90
N MET A 229 5.30 -12.40 -0.81
CA MET A 229 5.96 -13.30 0.13
C MET A 229 4.93 -14.21 0.82
N ILE A 230 3.77 -13.65 1.14
CA ILE A 230 2.57 -14.34 1.60
C ILE A 230 1.33 -13.85 0.85
N GLY A 231 0.36 -14.72 0.59
CA GLY A 231 -0.90 -14.28 -0.01
C GLY A 231 -1.93 -15.41 -0.22
N PRO A 232 -3.20 -15.05 -0.45
CA PRO A 232 -4.31 -15.99 -0.61
C PRO A 232 -4.41 -16.55 -2.04
N HIS A 233 -3.67 -15.98 -3.00
CA HIS A 233 -3.65 -16.31 -4.43
C HIS A 233 -5.06 -16.47 -5.02
N TRP A 234 -5.77 -15.35 -5.26
CA TRP A 234 -7.09 -15.34 -5.90
C TRP A 234 -8.08 -16.32 -5.24
N SER A 235 -8.38 -16.08 -3.97
CA SER A 235 -9.32 -16.88 -3.18
C SER A 235 -10.14 -15.98 -2.26
N LYS A 236 -10.87 -16.58 -1.31
CA LYS A 236 -11.75 -15.84 -0.38
C LYS A 236 -11.38 -16.11 1.07
N GLY A 237 -11.59 -15.09 1.90
CA GLY A 237 -11.78 -15.28 3.34
C GLY A 237 -10.52 -15.57 4.14
N TRP A 238 -9.31 -15.28 3.65
CA TRP A 238 -8.08 -15.42 4.45
C TRP A 238 -8.02 -14.45 5.63
N ILE A 239 -7.35 -14.88 6.70
CA ILE A 239 -6.91 -14.04 7.82
C ILE A 239 -5.38 -14.15 7.92
N ILE A 240 -4.69 -13.02 7.84
CA ILE A 240 -3.26 -12.91 8.14
C ILE A 240 -3.13 -12.00 9.35
N GLU A 241 -2.66 -12.54 10.49
CA GLU A 241 -2.67 -11.79 11.74
C GLU A 241 -1.46 -12.03 12.64
N ASP A 242 -1.11 -11.02 13.44
CA ASP A 242 -0.06 -11.12 14.46
C ASP A 242 1.31 -11.53 13.87
N CYS A 243 1.56 -11.22 12.59
CA CYS A 243 2.76 -11.62 11.86
C CYS A 243 3.78 -10.48 11.73
N GLU A 244 5.06 -10.81 11.69
CA GLU A 244 6.12 -9.93 11.19
C GLU A 244 6.43 -10.31 9.73
N ILE A 245 6.27 -9.37 8.80
CA ILE A 245 6.45 -9.56 7.36
C ILE A 245 7.56 -8.61 6.90
N SER A 246 8.73 -9.13 6.52
CA SER A 246 9.84 -8.26 6.12
C SER A 246 10.77 -8.76 5.02
N TYR A 247 11.51 -7.84 4.41
CA TYR A 247 12.54 -8.14 3.42
C TYR A 247 12.03 -8.87 2.16
N SER A 248 10.81 -8.55 1.72
CA SER A 248 10.35 -8.97 0.39
C SER A 248 10.96 -8.06 -0.67
N LYS A 249 11.53 -8.64 -1.74
CA LYS A 249 12.16 -7.86 -2.81
C LYS A 249 11.16 -7.00 -3.60
N CYS A 250 9.88 -7.37 -3.60
CA CYS A 250 8.79 -6.55 -4.11
C CYS A 250 7.65 -6.49 -3.07
N ALA A 251 6.57 -7.26 -3.24
CA ALA A 251 5.39 -7.21 -2.38
C ALA A 251 5.55 -8.10 -1.13
N GLY A 252 5.28 -7.56 0.06
CA GLY A 252 5.19 -8.32 1.30
C GLY A 252 3.99 -9.26 1.30
N ILE A 253 2.78 -8.69 1.44
CA ILE A 253 1.52 -9.40 1.33
C ILE A 253 0.92 -9.12 -0.05
N SER A 254 0.67 -10.17 -0.85
CA SER A 254 -0.13 -10.03 -2.07
C SER A 254 -1.57 -10.46 -1.80
N VAL A 255 -2.51 -9.60 -2.15
CA VAL A 255 -3.95 -9.87 -2.28
C VAL A 255 -4.39 -9.61 -3.73
N GLY A 256 -3.48 -9.84 -4.67
CA GLY A 256 -3.65 -9.48 -6.08
C GLY A 256 -4.24 -10.57 -6.97
N LYS A 257 -4.25 -10.27 -8.27
CA LYS A 257 -4.84 -11.15 -9.28
C LYS A 257 -3.97 -12.37 -9.60
N TYR A 258 -4.65 -13.41 -10.08
CA TYR A 258 -4.09 -14.62 -10.68
C TYR A 258 -3.31 -14.32 -11.97
N LEU A 259 -2.53 -15.30 -12.42
CA LEU A 259 -1.86 -15.28 -13.71
C LEU A 259 -2.87 -15.43 -14.86
N ASP A 260 -2.93 -14.43 -15.75
CA ASP A 260 -3.67 -14.50 -17.01
C ASP A 260 -2.66 -14.43 -18.16
N PRO A 261 -2.33 -15.55 -18.83
CA PRO A 261 -1.32 -15.59 -19.89
C PRO A 261 -1.58 -14.63 -21.06
N ASP A 262 -2.84 -14.23 -21.27
CA ASP A 262 -3.20 -13.31 -22.36
C ASP A 262 -3.00 -11.83 -21.96
N ASN A 263 -2.84 -11.53 -20.67
CA ASN A 263 -2.71 -10.18 -20.14
C ASN A 263 -1.36 -9.91 -19.45
N GLU A 264 -0.62 -10.96 -19.12
CA GLU A 264 0.62 -10.93 -18.33
C GLU A 264 1.70 -10.03 -18.93
N HIS A 265 1.96 -8.88 -18.29
CA HIS A 265 2.96 -7.90 -18.75
C HIS A 265 2.85 -7.61 -20.25
N TYR A 266 1.61 -7.55 -20.75
CA TYR A 266 1.37 -7.50 -22.19
C TYR A 266 2.00 -6.26 -22.81
N PHE A 267 1.93 -5.10 -22.15
CA PHE A 267 2.56 -3.90 -22.67
C PHE A 267 4.08 -4.08 -22.76
N THR A 268 4.74 -4.52 -21.68
CA THR A 268 6.18 -4.74 -21.64
C THR A 268 6.69 -5.73 -22.68
N TYR A 269 5.93 -6.75 -23.06
CA TYR A 269 6.43 -7.77 -24.02
C TYR A 269 5.90 -7.64 -25.43
N LYS A 270 4.73 -7.03 -25.62
CA LYS A 270 4.10 -6.90 -26.96
C LYS A 270 4.19 -5.50 -27.51
N HIS A 271 4.26 -4.47 -26.67
CA HIS A 271 4.41 -3.05 -27.03
C HIS A 271 3.27 -2.43 -27.86
N VAL A 272 2.24 -3.20 -28.26
CA VAL A 272 1.20 -2.74 -29.19
C VAL A 272 -0.06 -2.15 -28.53
N LYS A 273 -0.26 -2.36 -27.22
CA LYS A 273 -1.37 -1.79 -26.44
C LYS A 273 -0.81 -1.18 -25.16
N SER A 274 -1.32 -0.02 -24.75
CA SER A 274 -0.90 0.64 -23.50
C SER A 274 -1.23 -0.21 -22.27
N PRO A 275 -0.48 -0.06 -21.16
CA PRO A 275 -0.72 -0.86 -19.97
C PRO A 275 -2.09 -0.51 -19.34
N THR A 276 -2.54 0.74 -19.44
CA THR A 276 -3.91 1.17 -19.09
C THR A 276 -5.00 0.44 -19.88
N GLN A 277 -4.79 0.13 -21.17
CA GLN A 277 -5.76 -0.69 -21.91
C GLN A 277 -5.79 -2.13 -21.36
N MET A 278 -4.62 -2.69 -21.06
CA MET A 278 -4.52 -4.04 -20.51
C MET A 278 -5.10 -4.15 -19.10
N GLU A 279 -5.12 -3.05 -18.36
CA GLU A 279 -5.78 -2.96 -17.06
C GLU A 279 -7.31 -3.05 -17.16
N ARG A 280 -7.92 -2.36 -18.13
CA ARG A 280 -9.35 -2.54 -18.46
C ARG A 280 -9.66 -3.97 -18.90
N ASP A 281 -8.84 -4.52 -19.79
CA ASP A 281 -8.99 -5.90 -20.27
C ASP A 281 -8.93 -6.87 -19.08
N ALA A 282 -8.06 -6.63 -18.09
CA ALA A 282 -7.97 -7.43 -16.87
C ALA A 282 -9.26 -7.43 -16.03
N VAL A 283 -9.97 -6.29 -15.90
CA VAL A 283 -11.26 -6.22 -15.18
C VAL A 283 -12.32 -7.07 -15.88
N CYS A 284 -12.48 -6.86 -17.19
CA CYS A 284 -13.47 -7.58 -18.00
C CYS A 284 -13.19 -9.10 -18.00
N ARG A 285 -11.91 -9.48 -18.09
CA ARG A 285 -11.48 -10.88 -17.99
C ARG A 285 -11.67 -11.43 -16.58
N GLY A 286 -11.44 -10.64 -15.55
CA GLY A 286 -11.70 -11.00 -14.15
C GLY A 286 -13.16 -11.41 -13.94
N GLN A 287 -14.12 -10.66 -14.50
CA GLN A 287 -15.55 -11.00 -14.47
C GLN A 287 -15.81 -12.39 -15.07
N TYR A 288 -15.23 -12.67 -16.25
CA TYR A 288 -15.30 -13.99 -16.89
C TYR A 288 -14.62 -15.10 -16.05
N HIS A 289 -13.50 -14.81 -15.40
CA HIS A 289 -12.75 -15.73 -14.54
C HIS A 289 -13.27 -15.81 -13.09
N GLY A 290 -14.47 -15.30 -12.83
CA GLY A 290 -15.15 -15.49 -11.55
C GLY A 290 -14.73 -14.53 -10.43
N TRP A 291 -14.28 -13.32 -10.77
CA TRP A 291 -14.15 -12.21 -9.83
C TRP A 291 -15.53 -11.74 -9.36
N LEU A 292 -16.03 -12.45 -8.35
CA LEU A 292 -17.35 -12.26 -7.74
C LEU A 292 -17.19 -12.18 -6.22
N LYS A 293 -18.06 -11.42 -5.55
CA LYS A 293 -18.08 -11.27 -4.07
C LYS A 293 -18.13 -12.61 -3.35
N GLU A 294 -18.75 -13.61 -3.96
CA GLU A 294 -18.89 -14.96 -3.41
C GLU A 294 -17.57 -15.77 -3.45
N LYS A 295 -16.60 -15.39 -4.29
CA LYS A 295 -15.43 -16.22 -4.61
C LYS A 295 -14.07 -15.59 -4.32
N VAL A 296 -13.97 -14.27 -4.31
CA VAL A 296 -12.70 -13.54 -4.21
C VAL A 296 -12.78 -12.43 -3.17
N GLY A 297 -11.69 -12.23 -2.42
CA GLY A 297 -11.56 -11.15 -1.43
C GLY A 297 -12.15 -11.50 -0.07
N SER A 298 -12.75 -10.52 0.60
CA SER A 298 -13.23 -10.66 1.99
C SER A 298 -12.11 -11.14 2.93
N HIS A 299 -10.90 -10.63 2.75
CA HIS A 299 -9.75 -10.97 3.56
C HIS A 299 -9.67 -10.08 4.81
N ILE A 300 -8.97 -10.55 5.83
CA ILE A 300 -8.61 -9.73 7.00
C ILE A 300 -7.10 -9.75 7.15
N ILE A 301 -6.48 -8.58 7.12
CA ILE A 301 -5.05 -8.41 7.41
C ILE A 301 -4.96 -7.52 8.64
N ARG A 302 -4.48 -8.06 9.77
CA ARG A 302 -4.51 -7.31 11.02
C ARG A 302 -3.39 -7.56 12.00
N ARG A 303 -3.03 -6.55 12.78
CA ARG A 303 -1.99 -6.64 13.83
C ARG A 303 -0.66 -7.18 13.30
N CYS A 304 -0.36 -6.94 12.03
CA CYS A 304 0.91 -7.30 11.43
C CYS A 304 1.89 -6.14 11.52
N ASN A 305 3.17 -6.46 11.67
CA ASN A 305 4.27 -5.52 11.45
C ASN A 305 4.89 -5.81 10.07
N ILE A 306 4.77 -4.86 9.13
CA ILE A 306 5.12 -5.05 7.71
C ILE A 306 6.18 -4.03 7.32
N HIS A 307 7.40 -4.48 7.02
CA HIS A 307 8.51 -3.54 6.81
C HIS A 307 9.62 -4.01 5.87
N HIS A 308 10.40 -3.05 5.35
CA HIS A 308 11.55 -3.32 4.48
C HIS A 308 11.18 -4.16 3.25
N CYS A 309 10.02 -3.85 2.64
CA CYS A 309 9.63 -4.40 1.35
C CYS A 309 9.83 -3.32 0.28
N GLU A 310 10.34 -3.68 -0.90
CA GLU A 310 10.84 -2.67 -1.84
C GLU A 310 9.83 -2.24 -2.92
N GLN A 311 8.74 -2.98 -3.14
CA GLN A 311 7.59 -2.51 -3.92
C GLN A 311 6.47 -2.04 -2.99
N GLY A 312 5.97 -2.93 -2.12
CA GLY A 312 4.90 -2.55 -1.19
C GLY A 312 4.69 -3.49 -0.03
N GLY A 313 4.09 -2.98 1.04
CA GLY A 313 3.71 -3.77 2.19
C GLY A 313 2.55 -4.70 1.85
N ILE A 314 1.46 -4.14 1.32
CA ILE A 314 0.27 -4.87 0.85
C ILE A 314 -0.03 -4.43 -0.59
N ILE A 315 -0.01 -5.37 -1.53
CA ILE A 315 -0.24 -5.10 -2.97
C ILE A 315 -1.40 -5.96 -3.49
N GLY A 316 -2.28 -5.40 -4.30
CA GLY A 316 -3.21 -6.23 -5.09
C GLY A 316 -4.16 -5.48 -6.01
N ARG A 317 -4.50 -6.09 -7.14
CA ARG A 317 -5.61 -5.74 -8.02
C ARG A 317 -6.71 -6.78 -7.90
N MET A 318 -7.96 -6.34 -7.78
CA MET A 318 -9.19 -7.15 -7.72
C MET A 318 -9.30 -8.11 -6.53
N GLY A 319 -8.23 -8.80 -6.13
CA GLY A 319 -8.25 -9.84 -5.11
C GLY A 319 -8.54 -9.33 -3.69
N ALA A 320 -8.47 -8.01 -3.46
CA ALA A 320 -8.68 -7.40 -2.15
C ALA A 320 -10.13 -6.94 -1.89
N VAL A 321 -11.04 -7.01 -2.86
CA VAL A 321 -12.43 -6.52 -2.70
C VAL A 321 -13.07 -7.01 -1.40
N PHE A 322 -13.83 -6.14 -0.73
CA PHE A 322 -14.55 -6.43 0.52
C PHE A 322 -13.66 -6.77 1.72
N SER A 323 -12.35 -6.54 1.66
CA SER A 323 -11.41 -6.88 2.72
C SER A 323 -11.34 -5.82 3.82
N ILE A 324 -10.86 -6.22 5.00
CA ILE A 324 -10.54 -5.35 6.12
C ILE A 324 -9.02 -5.38 6.34
N ILE A 325 -8.38 -4.22 6.31
CA ILE A 325 -6.96 -4.05 6.62
C ILE A 325 -6.89 -3.16 7.86
N GLU A 326 -6.58 -3.75 9.02
CA GLU A 326 -6.69 -3.03 10.29
C GLU A 326 -5.59 -3.27 11.31
N ASP A 327 -5.32 -2.28 12.16
CA ASP A 327 -4.40 -2.43 13.29
C ASP A 327 -2.97 -2.86 12.87
N ASN A 328 -2.54 -2.58 11.64
CA ASN A 328 -1.21 -2.93 11.16
C ASN A 328 -0.22 -1.78 11.36
N HIS A 329 1.05 -2.13 11.58
CA HIS A 329 2.18 -1.21 11.54
C HIS A 329 2.94 -1.44 10.24
N ILE A 330 2.94 -0.46 9.32
CA ILE A 330 3.53 -0.59 7.99
C ILE A 330 4.60 0.48 7.82
N HIS A 331 5.86 0.08 7.63
CA HIS A 331 6.94 1.05 7.59
C HIS A 331 8.15 0.65 6.77
N HIS A 332 8.96 1.64 6.36
CA HIS A 332 10.20 1.41 5.60
C HIS A 332 9.94 0.66 4.30
N ILE A 333 9.02 1.19 3.50
CA ILE A 333 8.62 0.59 2.22
C ILE A 333 9.28 1.39 1.09
N ASN A 334 10.09 0.69 0.29
CA ASN A 334 10.93 1.25 -0.78
C ASN A 334 12.07 2.19 -0.28
N ASN A 335 12.54 2.00 0.96
CA ASN A 335 13.55 2.88 1.56
C ASN A 335 14.98 2.61 1.08
N MET A 336 15.29 1.44 0.50
CA MET A 336 16.58 1.27 -0.17
C MET A 336 16.67 2.15 -1.42
N GLY A 337 15.54 2.54 -2.00
CA GLY A 337 15.48 3.38 -3.19
C GLY A 337 16.06 2.71 -4.43
N GLU A 338 16.06 1.37 -4.49
CA GLU A 338 16.60 0.61 -5.62
C GLU A 338 15.57 0.38 -6.74
N LEU A 339 14.27 0.42 -6.41
CA LEU A 339 13.16 0.22 -7.34
C LEU A 339 12.42 1.53 -7.56
N GLY A 340 11.99 1.78 -8.79
CA GLY A 340 11.20 2.96 -9.15
C GLY A 340 10.17 2.65 -10.23
N GLY A 341 8.92 3.03 -9.97
CA GLY A 341 7.81 2.81 -10.87
C GLY A 341 6.48 3.14 -10.22
N ALA A 342 5.42 3.14 -11.02
CA ALA A 342 4.06 3.47 -10.56
C ALA A 342 3.36 2.32 -9.83
N GLU A 343 4.04 1.55 -8.98
CA GLU A 343 3.42 0.46 -8.19
C GLU A 343 3.92 0.38 -6.74
N ILE A 344 4.48 1.48 -6.23
CA ILE A 344 5.16 1.51 -4.93
C ILE A 344 4.31 2.22 -3.88
N SER A 345 3.96 1.53 -2.79
CA SER A 345 3.25 2.11 -1.64
C SER A 345 3.24 1.15 -0.44
N GLY A 346 3.05 1.66 0.77
CA GLY A 346 2.76 0.86 1.95
C GLY A 346 1.58 -0.07 1.72
N ILE A 347 0.48 0.48 1.20
CA ILE A 347 -0.68 -0.28 0.70
C ILE A 347 -1.01 0.23 -0.70
N LYS A 348 -0.86 -0.60 -1.75
CA LYS A 348 -1.40 -0.29 -3.10
C LYS A 348 -2.49 -1.27 -3.49
N LEU A 349 -3.70 -0.78 -3.67
CA LEU A 349 -4.85 -1.57 -4.09
C LEU A 349 -5.50 -1.01 -5.35
N HIS A 350 -5.79 -1.89 -6.30
CA HIS A 350 -6.64 -1.59 -7.44
C HIS A 350 -7.96 -2.34 -7.34
N ALA A 351 -9.06 -1.67 -7.67
CA ALA A 351 -10.41 -2.16 -7.39
C ALA A 351 -10.59 -2.47 -5.90
N ALA A 352 -10.31 -1.47 -5.06
CA ALA A 352 -10.51 -1.52 -3.61
C ALA A 352 -12.00 -1.42 -3.22
N ILE A 353 -12.87 -2.15 -3.93
CA ILE A 353 -14.32 -2.08 -3.77
C ILE A 353 -14.71 -2.51 -2.36
N ASP A 354 -15.44 -1.65 -1.63
CA ASP A 354 -15.88 -1.87 -0.25
C ASP A 354 -14.74 -2.28 0.72
N VAL A 355 -13.48 -1.93 0.42
CA VAL A 355 -12.35 -2.21 1.31
C VAL A 355 -12.35 -1.21 2.47
N ILE A 356 -12.21 -1.72 3.70
CA ILE A 356 -12.03 -0.90 4.89
C ILE A 356 -10.56 -0.94 5.31
N ILE A 357 -9.89 0.21 5.28
CA ILE A 357 -8.51 0.40 5.74
C ILE A 357 -8.56 1.23 7.01
N ARG A 358 -8.39 0.62 8.19
CA ARG A 358 -8.58 1.32 9.46
C ARG A 358 -7.57 1.08 10.57
N ARG A 359 -7.31 2.09 11.40
CA ARG A 359 -6.42 1.96 12.56
C ARG A 359 -5.02 1.44 12.23
N ASN A 360 -4.54 1.70 11.02
CA ASN A 360 -3.16 1.38 10.64
C ASN A 360 -2.24 2.55 10.98
N HIS A 361 -1.00 2.22 11.33
CA HIS A 361 0.09 3.16 11.53
C HIS A 361 1.08 2.99 10.38
N ILE A 362 1.15 3.99 9.48
CA ILE A 362 1.89 3.90 8.22
C ILE A 362 2.90 5.05 8.11
N HIS A 363 4.19 4.72 8.07
CA HIS A 363 5.23 5.75 8.03
C HIS A 363 6.51 5.33 7.30
N HIS A 364 7.33 6.31 6.92
CA HIS A 364 8.60 6.05 6.23
C HIS A 364 8.39 5.17 5.00
N CYS A 365 7.36 5.47 4.22
CA CYS A 365 7.09 4.83 2.95
C CYS A 365 7.24 5.86 1.84
N THR A 366 7.71 5.46 0.66
CA THR A 366 7.63 6.32 -0.53
C THR A 366 6.21 6.85 -0.72
N MET A 367 5.19 6.06 -0.38
CA MET A 367 3.79 6.49 -0.31
C MET A 367 3.04 5.66 0.74
N GLY A 368 2.10 6.26 1.49
CA GLY A 368 1.35 5.55 2.54
C GLY A 368 0.31 4.57 2.00
N ILE A 369 -0.80 5.07 1.46
CA ILE A 369 -1.89 4.29 0.85
C ILE A 369 -2.19 4.80 -0.55
N TRP A 370 -2.23 3.91 -1.54
CA TRP A 370 -2.62 4.19 -2.91
C TRP A 370 -3.82 3.32 -3.30
N CYS A 371 -4.97 3.95 -3.51
CA CYS A 371 -6.15 3.33 -4.12
C CYS A 371 -6.19 3.75 -5.59
N ASP A 372 -5.83 2.84 -6.49
CA ASP A 372 -5.60 3.11 -7.91
C ASP A 372 -6.63 2.36 -8.76
N TRP A 373 -7.53 3.09 -9.42
CA TRP A 373 -8.75 2.59 -10.08
C TRP A 373 -9.78 1.99 -9.12
N GLU A 374 -11.05 2.22 -9.46
CA GLU A 374 -12.18 1.43 -8.93
C GLU A 374 -12.26 1.46 -7.39
N ALA A 375 -11.77 2.53 -6.75
CA ALA A 375 -11.98 2.81 -5.33
C ALA A 375 -13.45 3.25 -5.13
N GLN A 376 -14.32 2.26 -4.99
CA GLN A 376 -15.78 2.44 -4.90
C GLN A 376 -16.28 1.79 -3.60
N GLY A 377 -16.89 2.58 -2.71
CA GLY A 377 -17.23 2.12 -1.36
C GLY A 377 -16.03 1.98 -0.43
N THR A 378 -14.82 2.29 -0.90
CA THR A 378 -13.59 2.24 -0.08
C THR A 378 -13.69 3.20 1.09
N ARG A 379 -13.32 2.74 2.30
CA ARG A 379 -13.26 3.57 3.51
C ARG A 379 -11.89 3.52 4.16
N ILE A 380 -11.22 4.67 4.21
CA ILE A 380 -9.92 4.87 4.87
C ILE A 380 -10.19 5.64 6.16
N THR A 381 -10.12 4.99 7.32
CA THR A 381 -10.58 5.59 8.57
C THR A 381 -9.68 5.34 9.79
N GLN A 382 -9.52 6.31 10.68
CA GLN A 382 -8.75 6.12 11.93
C GLN A 382 -7.27 5.76 11.73
N ASN A 383 -6.66 6.05 10.58
CA ASN A 383 -5.25 5.75 10.34
C ASN A 383 -4.34 6.91 10.79
N LEU A 384 -3.14 6.56 11.24
CA LEU A 384 -2.04 7.50 11.48
C LEU A 384 -1.01 7.38 10.36
N LEU A 385 -0.85 8.45 9.57
CA LEU A 385 0.13 8.52 8.48
C LEU A 385 1.10 9.68 8.70
N HIS A 386 2.40 9.40 8.71
CA HIS A 386 3.44 10.41 8.90
C HIS A 386 4.77 9.98 8.27
N ASP A 387 5.66 10.92 7.99
CA ASP A 387 6.98 10.66 7.39
C ASP A 387 6.91 9.81 6.11
N ASN A 388 5.80 9.87 5.37
CA ASN A 388 5.64 9.26 4.05
C ASN A 388 6.15 10.24 3.00
N GLN A 389 7.41 10.65 3.17
CA GLN A 389 8.08 11.65 2.35
C GLN A 389 9.56 11.33 2.25
N LYS A 390 10.12 11.49 1.05
CA LYS A 390 11.55 11.29 0.81
C LYS A 390 12.38 12.20 1.73
N PRO A 391 13.36 11.68 2.49
CA PRO A 391 14.24 12.49 3.31
C PRO A 391 14.96 13.58 2.49
N PRO A 392 15.24 14.76 3.07
CA PRO A 392 15.90 15.86 2.35
C PRO A 392 17.30 15.50 1.81
N TYR A 393 18.00 14.57 2.46
CA TYR A 393 19.35 14.14 2.06
C TYR A 393 19.38 13.09 0.93
N ALA A 394 18.27 12.37 0.69
CA ALA A 394 18.19 11.37 -0.36
C ALA A 394 17.87 12.04 -1.71
N LYS A 395 18.54 11.64 -2.79
CA LYS A 395 18.17 12.09 -4.14
C LYS A 395 16.89 11.40 -4.63
N HIS A 396 16.18 12.04 -5.55
CA HIS A 396 15.05 11.41 -6.23
C HIS A 396 15.58 10.41 -7.27
N LEU A 397 15.22 9.13 -7.13
CA LEU A 397 15.57 8.10 -8.12
C LEU A 397 14.81 8.39 -9.43
N PRO A 398 15.50 8.51 -10.59
CA PRO A 398 14.82 8.66 -11.87
C PRO A 398 13.84 7.52 -12.13
N GLY A 399 12.58 7.87 -12.43
CA GLY A 399 11.48 6.91 -12.61
C GLY A 399 10.72 6.56 -11.32
N ASN A 400 11.10 7.06 -10.15
CA ASN A 400 10.31 6.85 -8.95
C ASN A 400 9.09 7.79 -8.90
N MET A 401 8.05 7.36 -8.19
CA MET A 401 6.90 8.20 -7.89
C MET A 401 7.23 9.20 -6.77
N LEU A 402 6.41 10.23 -6.66
CA LEU A 402 6.49 11.20 -5.58
C LEU A 402 5.79 10.68 -4.33
N SER A 403 6.12 11.31 -3.21
CA SER A 403 5.68 10.87 -1.90
C SER A 403 4.47 11.62 -1.37
N GLN A 404 3.60 10.87 -0.69
CA GLN A 404 2.39 11.36 -0.04
C GLN A 404 1.84 10.33 0.96
N ASP A 405 1.00 10.79 1.90
CA ASP A 405 0.24 9.91 2.79
C ASP A 405 -0.78 9.08 2.00
N LEU A 406 -1.60 9.74 1.18
CA LEU A 406 -2.67 9.11 0.42
C LEU A 406 -2.58 9.44 -1.08
N PHE A 407 -2.93 8.49 -1.94
CA PHE A 407 -3.19 8.72 -3.36
C PHE A 407 -4.47 7.98 -3.76
N VAL A 408 -5.49 8.73 -4.15
CA VAL A 408 -6.67 8.18 -4.82
C VAL A 408 -6.58 8.54 -6.28
N GLU A 409 -6.44 7.53 -7.13
CA GLU A 409 -6.19 7.68 -8.55
C GLU A 409 -7.31 7.04 -9.36
N VAL A 410 -7.74 7.76 -10.40
CA VAL A 410 -8.67 7.33 -11.43
C VAL A 410 -9.82 6.47 -10.93
N SER A 411 -10.44 6.94 -9.85
CA SER A 411 -11.63 6.34 -9.26
C SER A 411 -12.79 7.33 -9.32
N HIS A 412 -14.02 6.79 -9.34
CA HIS A 412 -15.24 7.59 -9.40
C HIS A 412 -15.99 7.67 -8.05
N GLY A 413 -15.42 7.05 -7.00
CA GLY A 413 -16.00 6.98 -5.67
C GLY A 413 -17.18 6.00 -5.56
N PRO A 414 -17.97 6.09 -4.46
CA PRO A 414 -17.70 6.94 -3.31
C PRO A 414 -16.48 6.43 -2.54
N THR A 415 -15.46 7.28 -2.38
CA THR A 415 -14.29 6.99 -1.53
C THR A 415 -14.38 7.84 -0.27
N LEU A 416 -14.51 7.20 0.89
CA LEU A 416 -14.62 7.88 2.18
C LEU A 416 -13.28 7.87 2.92
N ILE A 417 -12.80 9.05 3.31
CA ILE A 417 -11.58 9.25 4.09
C ILE A 417 -11.96 9.99 5.36
N ASP A 418 -12.05 9.30 6.50
CA ASP A 418 -12.59 9.90 7.72
C ASP A 418 -11.79 9.64 9.00
N ASN A 419 -11.76 10.60 9.92
CA ASN A 419 -11.08 10.46 11.20
C ASN A 419 -9.60 10.02 11.07
N ASN A 420 -8.86 10.42 10.04
CA ASN A 420 -7.43 10.12 9.92
C ASN A 420 -6.56 11.27 10.44
N ILE A 421 -5.30 10.95 10.75
CA ILE A 421 -4.24 11.90 11.10
C ILE A 421 -3.18 11.81 10.00
N LEU A 422 -3.08 12.85 9.17
CA LEU A 422 -2.23 12.92 7.97
C LEU A 422 -1.16 13.99 8.17
N LEU A 423 0.08 13.58 8.41
CA LEU A 423 1.14 14.46 8.92
C LEU A 423 2.28 14.75 7.94
N SER A 424 2.35 14.06 6.80
CA SER A 424 3.39 14.27 5.77
C SER A 424 3.16 15.56 4.99
N ASP A 425 4.13 15.99 4.19
CA ASP A 425 4.09 17.25 3.42
C ASP A 425 3.04 17.26 2.30
N VAL A 426 2.68 16.08 1.79
CA VAL A 426 1.53 15.86 0.91
C VAL A 426 0.58 14.86 1.57
N SER A 427 -0.63 15.31 1.90
CA SER A 427 -1.63 14.45 2.55
C SER A 427 -2.42 13.62 1.56
N LEU A 428 -2.82 14.20 0.41
CA LEU A 428 -3.59 13.48 -0.59
C LEU A 428 -3.30 13.98 -2.00
N ARG A 429 -2.93 13.06 -2.88
CA ARG A 429 -2.90 13.27 -4.33
C ARG A 429 -4.27 12.92 -4.93
N PHE A 430 -4.85 13.87 -5.67
CA PHE A 430 -6.27 13.96 -6.05
C PHE A 430 -6.51 13.78 -7.56
N ALA A 431 -5.90 12.77 -8.18
CA ALA A 431 -6.15 12.47 -9.60
C ALA A 431 -7.43 11.62 -9.75
N THR A 432 -8.56 12.11 -9.25
CA THR A 432 -9.83 11.36 -9.08
C THR A 432 -11.04 12.29 -8.93
N GLN A 433 -12.23 11.73 -8.69
CA GLN A 433 -13.48 12.39 -8.33
C GLN A 433 -14.27 11.49 -7.34
N GLY A 434 -15.32 12.01 -6.70
CA GLY A 434 -16.19 11.20 -5.83
C GLY A 434 -15.61 10.90 -4.45
N VAL A 435 -14.74 11.77 -3.92
CA VAL A 435 -14.09 11.59 -2.60
C VAL A 435 -14.79 12.41 -1.53
N ALA A 436 -14.99 11.83 -0.34
CA ALA A 436 -15.41 12.56 0.86
C ALA A 436 -14.34 12.51 1.94
N MET A 437 -13.88 13.66 2.41
CA MET A 437 -12.99 13.81 3.54
C MET A 437 -13.74 14.36 4.75
N VAL A 438 -13.85 13.58 5.83
CA VAL A 438 -14.67 13.92 6.99
C VAL A 438 -13.87 13.81 8.30
N HIS A 439 -13.83 14.85 9.14
CA HIS A 439 -13.19 14.78 10.47
C HIS A 439 -11.70 14.39 10.45
N ASN A 440 -10.91 14.75 9.44
CA ASN A 440 -9.47 14.46 9.43
C ASN A 440 -8.64 15.60 10.05
N LEU A 441 -7.44 15.27 10.54
CA LEU A 441 -6.36 16.23 10.81
C LEU A 441 -5.36 16.17 9.65
N ILE A 442 -5.18 17.28 8.94
CA ILE A 442 -4.48 17.35 7.65
C ILE A 442 -3.37 18.41 7.72
N CYS A 443 -2.12 17.97 7.69
CA CYS A 443 -0.95 18.85 7.75
C CYS A 443 -0.24 19.04 6.40
N GLY A 444 -0.59 18.23 5.39
CA GLY A 444 0.02 18.24 4.07
C GLY A 444 -0.90 18.77 2.99
N ALA A 445 -0.31 19.12 1.84
CA ALA A 445 -1.04 19.71 0.73
C ALA A 445 -1.85 18.68 -0.05
N PHE A 446 -2.80 19.19 -0.83
CA PHE A 446 -3.45 18.43 -1.90
C PHE A 446 -2.72 18.69 -3.22
N THR A 447 -2.44 17.63 -3.96
CA THR A 447 -1.73 17.69 -5.25
C THR A 447 -2.54 17.02 -6.36
N SER A 448 -2.26 17.36 -7.61
CA SER A 448 -2.92 16.80 -8.79
C SER A 448 -4.45 16.93 -8.83
N VAL A 449 -5.00 17.99 -8.25
CA VAL A 449 -6.43 18.35 -8.39
C VAL A 449 -6.68 18.84 -9.82
N GLY A 450 -7.63 18.22 -10.53
CA GLY A 450 -7.96 18.58 -11.91
C GLY A 450 -6.95 18.09 -12.96
N GLU A 451 -5.99 17.26 -12.57
CA GLU A 451 -4.96 16.73 -13.46
C GLU A 451 -4.60 15.28 -13.09
N GLY A 452 -3.52 14.73 -13.67
CA GLY A 452 -3.10 13.34 -13.46
C GLY A 452 -4.01 12.31 -14.16
N THR A 453 -5.18 12.75 -14.62
CA THR A 453 -6.19 12.12 -15.46
C THR A 453 -5.76 11.34 -16.69
N GLY A 454 -5.27 12.12 -17.64
CA GLY A 454 -5.21 11.74 -19.04
C GLY A 454 -6.58 11.38 -19.62
N TRP A 455 -6.59 10.82 -20.84
CA TRP A 455 -7.79 10.32 -21.51
C TRP A 455 -8.14 8.89 -21.06
N ARG A 456 -8.02 8.61 -19.76
CA ARG A 456 -8.24 7.28 -19.19
C ARG A 456 -9.73 7.07 -18.94
N TYR A 457 -10.22 5.90 -19.38
CA TYR A 457 -11.53 5.39 -19.01
C TYR A 457 -11.32 4.25 -18.03
N THR A 458 -11.91 4.37 -16.85
CA THR A 458 -11.86 3.34 -15.79
C THR A 458 -13.27 2.87 -15.47
N PRO A 459 -13.43 1.64 -14.97
CA PRO A 459 -14.74 1.14 -14.62
C PRO A 459 -15.28 1.76 -13.33
N TYR A 460 -16.60 1.76 -13.23
CA TYR A 460 -17.35 1.83 -11.99
C TYR A 460 -18.34 0.66 -11.95
N HIS A 461 -18.81 0.32 -10.76
CA HIS A 461 -19.46 -0.95 -10.46
C HIS A 461 -20.89 -0.76 -9.96
N ILE A 462 -21.67 -1.84 -10.00
CA ILE A 462 -22.92 -1.90 -9.25
C ILE A 462 -22.57 -1.76 -7.75
N PRO A 463 -23.33 -0.99 -6.95
CA PRO A 463 -23.05 -0.82 -5.53
C PRO A 463 -22.81 -2.15 -4.81
N HIS A 464 -21.74 -2.20 -4.01
CA HIS A 464 -21.33 -3.33 -3.17
C HIS A 464 -21.03 -4.64 -3.91
N ARG A 465 -20.69 -4.55 -5.19
CA ARG A 465 -20.55 -5.67 -6.12
C ARG A 465 -19.33 -5.49 -7.01
N THR A 466 -18.82 -6.58 -7.58
CA THR A 466 -17.67 -6.52 -8.51
C THR A 466 -18.13 -6.27 -9.94
N GLU A 467 -19.39 -6.54 -10.26
CA GLU A 467 -19.94 -6.39 -11.61
C GLU A 467 -19.80 -4.94 -12.10
N VAL A 468 -19.17 -4.79 -13.26
CA VAL A 468 -18.95 -3.49 -13.91
C VAL A 468 -20.29 -2.94 -14.39
N MET A 469 -20.63 -1.71 -13.97
CA MET A 469 -21.82 -0.99 -14.42
C MET A 469 -21.52 -0.16 -15.67
N GLY A 470 -20.32 0.43 -15.76
CA GLY A 470 -19.89 1.21 -16.91
C GLY A 470 -18.43 1.61 -16.82
N PHE A 471 -18.00 2.42 -17.79
CA PHE A 471 -16.68 3.04 -17.82
C PHE A 471 -16.85 4.52 -18.10
N MET A 472 -16.08 5.37 -17.40
CA MET A 472 -16.13 6.81 -17.61
C MET A 472 -14.73 7.42 -17.53
N THR A 473 -14.58 8.57 -18.18
CA THR A 473 -13.42 9.45 -17.97
C THR A 473 -13.67 10.33 -16.73
N PHE A 474 -12.73 11.20 -16.39
CA PHE A 474 -12.86 12.06 -15.21
C PHE A 474 -13.29 13.45 -15.62
N LEU A 475 -14.36 13.91 -14.99
CA LEU A 475 -14.82 15.29 -15.05
C LEU A 475 -14.13 16.14 -13.98
N HIS A 476 -13.54 15.49 -12.96
CA HIS A 476 -13.03 16.11 -11.75
C HIS A 476 -14.13 16.82 -10.94
N GLY A 477 -13.87 17.10 -9.67
CA GLY A 477 -14.89 17.56 -8.73
C GLY A 477 -15.63 16.38 -8.09
N ASP A 478 -16.91 16.55 -7.76
CA ASP A 478 -17.70 15.60 -6.96
C ASP A 478 -17.01 15.25 -5.62
N ASN A 479 -16.36 16.26 -5.01
CA ASN A 479 -15.58 16.08 -3.80
C ASN A 479 -16.23 16.81 -2.62
N ARG A 480 -16.10 16.23 -1.43
CA ARG A 480 -16.77 16.67 -0.20
C ARG A 480 -15.74 16.85 0.91
N PHE A 481 -15.71 18.01 1.56
CA PHE A 481 -14.81 18.30 2.67
C PHE A 481 -15.63 18.78 3.87
N TYR A 482 -15.76 17.93 4.89
CA TYR A 482 -16.55 18.25 6.06
C TYR A 482 -15.76 18.11 7.35
N ASN A 483 -15.84 19.13 8.20
CA ASN A 483 -15.36 19.07 9.58
C ASN A 483 -13.87 18.70 9.71
N ASN A 484 -13.02 18.99 8.72
CA ASN A 484 -11.58 18.70 8.79
C ASN A 484 -10.82 19.84 9.48
N ILE A 485 -9.62 19.55 9.99
CA ILE A 485 -8.66 20.56 10.44
C ILE A 485 -7.46 20.55 9.49
N PHE A 486 -7.25 21.66 8.80
CA PHE A 486 -6.14 21.91 7.89
C PHE A 486 -5.09 22.80 8.53
N ILE A 487 -3.82 22.42 8.44
CA ILE A 487 -2.71 23.13 9.08
C ILE A 487 -1.54 23.19 8.12
N GLN A 488 -1.09 24.40 7.76
CA GLN A 488 0.15 24.56 7.00
C GLN A 488 1.37 24.29 7.90
N ARG A 489 1.66 23.01 8.15
CA ARG A 489 2.79 22.59 8.98
C ARG A 489 4.12 22.75 8.24
N TRP A 490 4.12 22.41 6.97
CA TRP A 490 5.28 22.38 6.07
C TRP A 490 5.41 23.70 5.27
N PRO A 491 6.56 23.98 4.64
CA PRO A 491 6.70 25.13 3.74
C PRO A 491 5.64 25.12 2.64
N SER A 492 5.12 26.29 2.28
CA SER A 492 4.01 26.43 1.31
C SER A 492 4.46 26.55 -0.14
N GLU A 493 5.76 26.74 -0.37
CA GLU A 493 6.34 26.90 -1.69
C GLU A 493 6.21 25.62 -2.52
N ASP A 494 5.78 25.76 -3.78
CA ASP A 494 5.67 24.63 -4.69
C ASP A 494 6.96 23.80 -4.73
N PHE A 495 6.79 22.49 -4.66
CA PHE A 495 7.87 21.57 -4.88
C PHE A 495 8.20 21.51 -6.38
N VAL A 496 9.46 21.77 -6.73
CA VAL A 496 9.92 21.81 -8.12
C VAL A 496 10.70 20.54 -8.43
N LEU A 497 10.19 19.76 -9.38
CA LEU A 497 10.90 18.64 -9.99
C LEU A 497 11.51 19.09 -11.30
N GLU A 498 12.83 19.14 -11.31
CA GLU A 498 13.57 19.33 -12.55
C GLU A 498 13.31 18.14 -13.47
N SER A 499 12.97 18.43 -14.72
CA SER A 499 12.78 17.40 -15.74
C SER A 499 14.05 17.29 -16.57
N GLU A 500 14.58 16.08 -16.71
CA GLU A 500 15.66 15.81 -17.68
C GLU A 500 15.14 15.75 -19.13
N GLN A 501 13.82 15.63 -19.33
CA GLN A 501 13.19 15.37 -20.63
C GLN A 501 12.22 16.48 -21.12
N ASN A 502 11.68 17.30 -20.22
CA ASN A 502 10.81 18.43 -20.55
C ASN A 502 11.56 19.75 -20.42
N THR A 503 11.23 20.72 -21.27
CA THR A 503 11.82 22.07 -21.23
C THR A 503 11.33 22.91 -20.05
N GLU A 504 10.26 22.49 -19.35
CA GLU A 504 9.69 23.18 -18.18
C GLU A 504 9.68 22.25 -16.96
N PRO A 505 10.09 22.72 -15.77
CA PRO A 505 10.08 21.93 -14.55
C PRO A 505 8.65 21.66 -14.09
N ARG A 506 8.40 20.44 -13.58
CA ARG A 506 7.10 20.09 -13.00
C ARG A 506 7.00 20.71 -11.60
N ARG A 507 5.90 21.41 -11.33
CA ARG A 507 5.62 22.02 -10.02
C ARG A 507 4.48 21.27 -9.35
N GLU A 508 4.60 21.04 -8.05
CA GLU A 508 3.52 20.52 -7.24
C GLU A 508 3.21 21.45 -6.08
N ASN A 509 1.92 21.75 -5.91
CA ASN A 509 1.40 22.51 -4.80
C ASN A 509 1.91 21.99 -3.44
N ARG A 510 2.30 22.92 -2.56
CA ARG A 510 2.57 22.66 -1.14
C ARG A 510 1.76 23.55 -0.19
N GLN A 511 0.88 24.40 -0.72
CA GLN A 511 -0.11 25.11 0.07
C GLN A 511 -1.22 24.15 0.51
N VAL A 512 -1.41 24.03 1.82
CA VAL A 512 -2.43 23.21 2.48
C VAL A 512 -3.79 23.87 2.38
N GLY A 513 -4.82 23.06 2.18
CA GLY A 513 -6.23 23.46 2.22
C GLY A 513 -6.96 23.15 0.92
N THR A 514 -8.17 23.69 0.81
CA THR A 514 -9.16 23.37 -0.23
C THR A 514 -9.25 24.44 -1.33
N HIS A 515 -8.47 25.52 -1.24
CA HIS A 515 -8.34 26.56 -2.28
C HIS A 515 -8.01 26.02 -3.69
N VAL A 516 -7.37 24.85 -3.79
CA VAL A 516 -7.10 24.17 -5.07
C VAL A 516 -8.38 23.79 -5.84
N PHE A 517 -9.55 23.90 -5.21
CA PHE A 517 -10.87 23.71 -5.84
C PHE A 517 -11.55 25.02 -6.24
N ASP A 518 -10.89 26.18 -6.17
CA ASP A 518 -11.51 27.49 -6.43
C ASP A 518 -12.15 27.64 -7.82
N GLU A 519 -11.75 26.84 -8.80
CA GLU A 519 -12.32 26.85 -10.16
C GLU A 519 -13.52 25.91 -10.33
N TYR A 520 -13.87 25.10 -9.31
CA TYR A 520 -14.96 24.15 -9.37
C TYR A 520 -16.29 24.81 -8.97
N PRO A 521 -17.42 24.42 -9.59
CA PRO A 521 -18.71 25.02 -9.31
C PRO A 521 -19.27 24.54 -7.96
N THR A 522 -20.13 25.38 -7.37
CA THR A 522 -21.11 24.93 -6.38
C THR A 522 -22.19 24.06 -7.04
N TYR A 523 -22.97 23.33 -6.24
CA TYR A 523 -24.10 22.57 -6.78
C TYR A 523 -25.12 23.47 -7.50
N ASP A 524 -25.42 24.65 -6.94
CA ASP A 524 -26.39 25.59 -7.53
C ASP A 524 -25.89 26.13 -8.88
N GLU A 525 -24.59 26.46 -9.00
CA GLU A 525 -23.99 26.86 -10.27
C GLU A 525 -24.00 25.72 -11.29
N TRP A 526 -23.71 24.49 -10.86
CA TRP A 526 -23.74 23.32 -11.72
C TRP A 526 -25.16 22.99 -12.21
N ILE A 527 -26.14 22.87 -11.31
CA ILE A 527 -27.50 22.46 -11.64
C ILE A 527 -28.24 23.52 -12.47
N SER A 528 -27.89 24.82 -12.30
CA SER A 528 -28.49 25.92 -13.06
C SER A 528 -28.22 25.87 -14.56
N GLN A 529 -27.22 25.08 -14.99
CA GLN A 529 -26.92 24.86 -16.41
C GLN A 529 -27.93 23.93 -17.10
N PHE A 530 -28.79 23.25 -16.35
CA PHE A 530 -29.84 22.37 -16.86
C PHE A 530 -31.22 23.06 -16.77
N ASP A 531 -31.98 23.06 -17.87
CA ASP A 531 -33.36 23.53 -17.90
C ASP A 531 -34.35 22.36 -17.87
N PHE A 532 -34.85 22.05 -16.68
CA PHE A 532 -35.83 20.99 -16.46
C PHE A 532 -37.26 21.34 -16.91
N THR A 533 -37.51 22.57 -17.32
CA THR A 533 -38.83 23.02 -17.81
C THR A 533 -38.99 22.82 -19.31
N GLN A 534 -37.89 22.64 -20.03
CA GLN A 534 -37.87 22.43 -21.47
C GLN A 534 -37.62 20.96 -21.83
N ARG A 535 -38.04 20.57 -23.03
CA ARG A 535 -37.64 19.28 -23.61
C ARG A 535 -36.12 19.27 -23.78
N PRO A 536 -35.40 18.22 -23.31
CA PRO A 536 -33.95 18.21 -23.37
C PRO A 536 -33.43 18.22 -24.81
N ASN A 537 -32.43 19.05 -25.07
CA ASN A 537 -31.68 19.11 -26.32
C ASN A 537 -30.28 18.53 -26.11
N MET A 538 -30.08 17.30 -26.61
CA MET A 538 -28.83 16.55 -26.39
C MET A 538 -27.57 17.33 -26.81
N LYS A 539 -27.61 18.06 -27.93
CA LYS A 539 -26.46 18.82 -28.42
C LYS A 539 -26.18 20.07 -27.58
N ALA A 540 -27.23 20.68 -27.02
CA ALA A 540 -27.07 21.84 -26.14
C ALA A 540 -26.55 21.45 -24.74
N LEU A 541 -26.86 20.24 -24.28
CA LEU A 541 -26.45 19.73 -22.97
C LEU A 541 -25.05 19.11 -22.97
N GLU A 542 -24.51 18.75 -24.13
CA GLU A 542 -23.19 18.10 -24.26
C GLU A 542 -22.06 18.85 -23.51
N PRO A 543 -21.87 20.18 -23.66
CA PRO A 543 -20.80 20.87 -22.93
C PRO A 543 -20.97 20.81 -21.41
N VAL A 544 -22.22 20.77 -20.92
CA VAL A 544 -22.54 20.71 -19.49
C VAL A 544 -22.24 19.32 -18.93
N HIS A 545 -22.52 18.25 -19.69
CA HIS A 545 -22.21 16.87 -19.30
C HIS A 545 -20.71 16.58 -19.21
N PHE A 546 -19.86 17.39 -19.86
CA PHE A 546 -18.40 17.25 -19.84
C PHE A 546 -17.69 18.37 -19.05
N GLY A 547 -18.43 19.19 -18.30
CA GLY A 547 -17.87 20.19 -17.39
C GLY A 547 -17.48 19.60 -16.04
N HIS A 548 -16.78 20.39 -15.21
CA HIS A 548 -16.43 19.99 -13.84
C HIS A 548 -17.67 19.71 -12.99
N LEU A 549 -17.59 18.66 -12.17
CA LEU A 549 -18.60 18.33 -11.19
C LEU A 549 -18.51 19.26 -9.96
N PRO A 550 -19.61 19.46 -9.23
CA PRO A 550 -19.62 20.38 -8.10
C PRO A 550 -18.78 19.88 -6.92
N VAL A 551 -18.38 20.81 -6.06
CA VAL A 551 -17.68 20.55 -4.79
C VAL A 551 -18.55 21.01 -3.62
N TRP A 552 -18.43 20.31 -2.50
CA TRP A 552 -19.08 20.67 -1.23
C TRP A 552 -18.02 20.80 -0.14
N SER A 553 -18.06 21.89 0.62
CA SER A 553 -17.09 22.15 1.67
C SER A 553 -17.75 22.91 2.81
N GLU A 554 -17.76 22.34 4.01
CA GLU A 554 -18.38 22.95 5.18
C GLU A 554 -17.71 22.57 6.50
N GLY A 555 -17.65 23.51 7.45
CA GLY A 555 -17.24 23.23 8.82
C GLY A 555 -15.75 22.96 8.99
N ASN A 556 -14.93 23.25 7.98
CA ASN A 556 -13.50 23.00 8.07
C ASN A 556 -12.79 24.14 8.82
N VAL A 557 -11.68 23.80 9.48
CA VAL A 557 -10.79 24.75 10.14
C VAL A 557 -9.51 24.88 9.34
N TYR A 558 -9.02 26.11 9.16
CA TYR A 558 -7.78 26.41 8.45
C TYR A 558 -6.85 27.23 9.35
N LEU A 559 -5.71 26.63 9.68
CA LEU A 559 -4.72 27.17 10.61
C LEU A 559 -3.36 27.39 9.92
N LYS A 560 -2.57 28.31 10.49
CA LYS A 560 -1.16 28.54 10.13
C LYS A 560 -0.92 28.89 8.65
N GLY A 561 -1.95 29.36 7.95
CA GLY A 561 -1.86 29.78 6.55
C GLY A 561 -2.46 28.79 5.58
N ALA A 562 -3.05 27.69 6.04
CA ALA A 562 -3.91 26.86 5.21
C ALA A 562 -5.07 27.70 4.64
N LYS A 563 -5.50 27.39 3.41
CA LYS A 563 -6.49 28.21 2.69
C LYS A 563 -7.78 27.45 2.37
N PRO A 564 -8.95 28.03 2.66
CA PRO A 564 -10.24 27.44 2.30
C PRO A 564 -10.50 27.53 0.80
N TRP A 565 -11.42 26.70 0.33
CA TRP A 565 -12.13 26.93 -0.93
C TRP A 565 -12.91 28.24 -0.84
N LYS A 566 -12.95 29.02 -1.93
CA LYS A 566 -13.63 30.33 -1.96
C LYS A 566 -15.12 30.28 -1.60
N ASN A 567 -15.76 29.12 -1.77
CA ASN A 567 -17.18 28.89 -1.46
C ASN A 567 -17.39 28.03 -0.19
N GLU A 568 -16.39 27.94 0.71
CA GLU A 568 -16.51 27.27 2.01
C GLU A 568 -17.71 27.79 2.82
N VAL A 569 -18.54 26.88 3.31
CA VAL A 569 -19.69 27.22 4.15
C VAL A 569 -19.34 26.99 5.62
N ASN A 570 -19.61 27.98 6.48
CA ASN A 570 -19.43 27.82 7.92
C ASN A 570 -18.01 27.31 8.32
N GLY A 571 -16.96 27.75 7.62
CA GLY A 571 -15.57 27.41 7.95
C GLY A 571 -14.92 28.41 8.91
N LEU A 572 -13.86 27.99 9.59
CA LEU A 572 -13.06 28.84 10.49
C LEU A 572 -11.66 29.03 9.91
N VAL A 573 -11.29 30.26 9.58
CA VAL A 573 -9.91 30.63 9.20
C VAL A 573 -9.26 31.39 10.36
N VAL A 574 -8.16 30.87 10.89
CA VAL A 574 -7.40 31.54 11.94
C VAL A 574 -6.23 32.29 11.29
N GLU A 575 -6.35 33.61 11.19
CA GLU A 575 -5.33 34.42 10.52
C GLU A 575 -3.94 34.35 11.18
N ASN A 576 -2.92 34.43 10.32
CA ASN A 576 -1.48 34.27 10.52
C ASN A 576 -0.82 35.37 11.38
N GLY A 577 -1.35 35.66 12.56
CA GLY A 577 -0.56 36.33 13.60
C GLY A 577 0.61 35.44 14.07
N GLU A 578 1.53 35.99 14.86
CA GLU A 578 2.65 35.31 15.57
C GLU A 578 2.17 34.20 16.55
N LYS A 579 1.36 33.27 16.07
CA LYS A 579 0.74 32.20 16.85
C LYS A 579 1.61 30.97 16.72
N ASP A 580 2.12 30.50 17.86
CA ASP A 580 2.88 29.26 17.97
C ASP A 580 1.92 28.05 17.88
N ILE A 581 1.34 27.80 16.70
CA ILE A 581 0.48 26.65 16.46
C ILE A 581 1.36 25.41 16.34
N LYS A 582 1.14 24.48 17.27
CA LYS A 582 1.93 23.26 17.47
C LYS A 582 1.14 22.03 17.03
N VAL A 583 1.79 21.18 16.24
CA VAL A 583 1.31 19.83 15.87
C VAL A 583 2.54 18.94 15.77
N GLU A 584 2.87 18.26 16.86
CA GLU A 584 4.07 17.43 16.97
C GLU A 584 3.69 16.01 17.31
N LEU A 585 4.15 15.08 16.48
CA LEU A 585 4.14 13.67 16.80
C LEU A 585 5.40 13.34 17.59
N VAL A 586 5.25 12.82 18.80
CA VAL A 586 6.35 12.45 19.70
C VAL A 586 6.26 10.97 20.01
N GLU A 587 7.33 10.25 19.72
CA GLU A 587 7.48 8.85 20.15
C GLU A 587 8.16 8.81 21.53
N LYS A 588 7.55 8.09 22.47
CA LYS A 588 8.12 7.82 23.80
C LYS A 588 7.82 6.38 24.19
N ASP A 589 8.88 5.62 24.48
CA ASP A 589 8.78 4.22 24.90
C ASP A 589 7.97 3.33 23.93
N GLY A 590 8.10 3.58 22.62
CA GLY A 590 7.35 2.87 21.56
C GLY A 590 5.86 3.22 21.49
N GLN A 591 5.45 4.35 22.07
CA GLN A 591 4.09 4.87 22.00
C GLN A 591 4.12 6.26 21.36
N TYR A 592 3.09 6.58 20.57
CA TYR A 592 3.00 7.84 19.86
C TYR A 592 2.04 8.79 20.56
N TYR A 593 2.45 10.05 20.66
CA TYR A 593 1.66 11.12 21.25
C TYR A 593 1.58 12.29 20.28
N LEU A 594 0.36 12.77 20.01
CA LEU A 594 0.14 14.03 19.32
C LEU A 594 0.09 15.15 20.36
N ASN A 595 1.13 15.98 20.38
CA ASN A 595 1.21 17.19 21.17
C ASN A 595 0.78 18.38 20.31
N THR A 596 -0.29 19.06 20.73
CA THR A 596 -0.89 20.15 19.96
C THR A 596 -1.52 21.20 20.85
N ASN A 597 -1.73 22.41 20.33
CA ASN A 597 -2.52 23.46 20.97
C ASN A 597 -3.61 24.01 20.03
N ILE A 598 -3.96 23.26 18.97
CA ILE A 598 -4.90 23.71 17.95
C ILE A 598 -6.28 24.06 18.53
N TYR A 599 -6.67 23.41 19.62
CA TYR A 599 -7.96 23.65 20.27
C TYR A 599 -8.04 25.00 21.00
N GLU A 600 -6.92 25.59 21.40
CA GLU A 600 -6.86 26.97 21.92
C GLU A 600 -7.30 28.00 20.87
N TYR A 601 -7.14 27.65 19.58
CA TYR A 601 -7.48 28.48 18.44
C TYR A 601 -8.86 28.17 17.86
N ILE A 602 -9.29 26.90 17.91
CA ILE A 602 -10.62 26.47 17.49
C ILE A 602 -11.69 26.99 18.47
N LYS A 603 -11.39 26.99 19.78
CA LYS A 603 -12.28 27.48 20.84
C LYS A 603 -13.66 26.81 20.76
N ASP A 604 -14.73 27.62 20.77
CA ASP A 604 -16.12 27.17 20.79
C ASP A 604 -16.70 26.95 19.38
N PHE A 605 -15.85 26.85 18.35
CA PHE A 605 -16.30 26.58 16.99
C PHE A 605 -16.81 25.13 16.87
N ASN A 606 -18.11 25.02 16.64
CA ASN A 606 -18.81 23.75 16.49
C ASN A 606 -19.34 23.60 15.05
N VAL A 607 -19.52 22.36 14.66
CA VAL A 607 -19.94 21.93 13.33
C VAL A 607 -21.15 21.01 13.43
N ARG A 608 -21.82 20.76 12.31
CA ARG A 608 -22.93 19.80 12.29
C ARG A 608 -22.42 18.36 12.27
N MET A 609 -23.22 17.44 12.80
CA MET A 609 -23.04 16.02 12.61
C MET A 609 -23.21 15.65 11.13
N ILE A 610 -22.22 14.97 10.57
CA ILE A 610 -22.27 14.46 9.19
C ILE A 610 -22.87 13.05 9.19
N ASN A 611 -23.55 12.69 8.10
CA ASN A 611 -24.09 11.36 7.87
C ASN A 611 -24.20 11.09 6.35
N THR A 612 -24.65 9.89 5.98
CA THR A 612 -24.84 9.48 4.58
C THR A 612 -25.76 10.41 3.79
N GLU A 613 -26.83 10.94 4.38
CA GLU A 613 -27.76 11.84 3.68
C GLU A 613 -27.10 13.18 3.37
N VAL A 614 -26.29 13.70 4.30
CA VAL A 614 -25.52 14.95 4.11
C VAL A 614 -24.48 14.79 3.01
N LEU A 615 -23.79 13.65 2.96
CA LEU A 615 -22.81 13.39 1.91
C LEU A 615 -23.49 13.08 0.56
N GLY A 616 -24.65 12.43 0.55
CA GLY A 616 -25.33 12.04 -0.67
C GLY A 616 -24.58 10.93 -1.43
N LYS A 617 -24.60 11.00 -2.76
CA LYS A 617 -24.06 9.97 -3.65
C LYS A 617 -22.86 10.47 -4.42
N ALA A 618 -21.89 9.60 -4.69
CA ALA A 618 -20.93 9.85 -5.77
C ALA A 618 -21.64 9.78 -7.13
N PHE A 619 -21.22 10.63 -8.05
CA PHE A 619 -21.95 10.95 -9.28
C PHE A 619 -22.08 9.75 -10.22
N GLU A 620 -20.97 9.13 -10.64
CA GLU A 620 -20.98 8.03 -11.62
C GLU A 620 -21.64 6.74 -11.12
N PRO A 621 -21.29 6.20 -9.93
CA PRO A 621 -21.89 4.94 -9.47
C PRO A 621 -23.30 5.12 -8.90
N GLU A 622 -23.76 6.36 -8.67
CA GLU A 622 -24.96 6.69 -7.90
C GLU A 622 -25.08 5.97 -6.54
N GLN A 623 -23.94 5.60 -5.96
CA GLN A 623 -23.81 4.92 -4.67
C GLN A 623 -23.64 5.96 -3.55
N TYR A 624 -24.29 5.73 -2.42
CA TYR A 624 -24.14 6.58 -1.24
C TYR A 624 -22.79 6.38 -0.56
N PHE A 625 -22.33 7.41 0.17
CA PHE A 625 -21.27 7.23 1.16
C PHE A 625 -21.83 6.46 2.37
N GLU A 626 -21.78 5.13 2.32
CA GLU A 626 -22.47 4.20 3.23
C GLU A 626 -21.58 3.00 3.63
N ASN A 627 -22.05 2.15 4.54
CA ASN A 627 -21.32 0.93 4.93
C ASN A 627 -21.35 -0.13 3.82
N PRO A 628 -20.43 -1.11 3.81
CA PRO A 628 -20.41 -2.19 2.81
C PRO A 628 -21.67 -3.07 2.72
N ASP A 629 -22.57 -2.97 3.70
CA ASP A 629 -23.87 -3.65 3.73
C ASP A 629 -25.04 -2.75 3.26
N GLY A 630 -24.75 -1.53 2.78
CA GLY A 630 -25.73 -0.54 2.35
C GLY A 630 -26.41 0.22 3.48
N THR A 631 -25.97 0.05 4.73
CA THR A 631 -26.53 0.81 5.85
C THR A 631 -25.92 2.21 5.93
N PRO A 632 -26.71 3.25 6.29
CA PRO A 632 -26.19 4.61 6.39
C PRO A 632 -25.19 4.75 7.53
N ILE A 633 -24.20 5.61 7.31
CA ILE A 633 -23.19 6.02 8.28
C ILE A 633 -23.66 7.31 8.96
N ARG A 634 -23.53 7.35 10.28
CA ARG A 634 -23.51 8.58 11.07
C ARG A 634 -22.12 8.73 11.66
N PHE A 635 -21.47 9.87 11.48
CA PHE A 635 -20.11 10.11 11.96
C PHE A 635 -20.11 10.48 13.45
N ASP A 636 -20.75 9.66 14.29
CA ASP A 636 -20.95 9.91 15.72
C ASP A 636 -19.85 9.33 16.61
N SER A 637 -18.77 8.86 16.00
CA SER A 637 -17.63 8.22 16.65
C SER A 637 -16.33 8.84 16.12
N ASP A 638 -15.36 9.05 17.01
CA ASP A 638 -14.07 9.68 16.68
C ASP A 638 -12.96 8.65 16.34
N TYR A 639 -11.72 9.12 16.25
CA TYR A 639 -10.51 8.32 16.02
C TYR A 639 -10.40 7.10 16.95
N PHE A 640 -10.78 7.25 18.22
CA PHE A 640 -10.71 6.19 19.24
C PHE A 640 -12.04 5.43 19.41
N GLY A 641 -13.08 5.82 18.67
CA GLY A 641 -14.43 5.30 18.86
C GLY A 641 -15.20 5.98 20.01
N ASN A 642 -14.74 7.13 20.51
CA ASN A 642 -15.50 7.91 21.49
C ASN A 642 -16.71 8.57 20.82
N HIS A 643 -17.81 8.64 21.55
CA HIS A 643 -19.04 9.23 21.04
C HIS A 643 -18.93 10.76 20.88
N ARG A 644 -19.28 11.27 19.70
CA ARG A 644 -19.47 12.70 19.43
C ARG A 644 -20.87 13.13 19.86
N GLY A 645 -20.93 14.08 20.80
CA GLY A 645 -22.17 14.62 21.35
C GLY A 645 -22.86 15.63 20.43
N ILE A 646 -23.72 16.48 21.02
CA ILE A 646 -24.48 17.50 20.30
C ILE A 646 -23.55 18.60 19.75
N ASP A 647 -22.58 19.04 20.56
CA ASP A 647 -21.57 20.01 20.19
C ASP A 647 -20.40 19.29 19.50
N VAL A 648 -20.56 19.05 18.20
CA VAL A 648 -19.54 18.37 17.40
C VAL A 648 -18.41 19.36 17.11
N ILE A 649 -17.17 18.95 17.39
CA ILE A 649 -15.96 19.69 17.01
C ILE A 649 -15.35 19.14 15.71
N PRO A 650 -14.66 19.98 14.93
CA PRO A 650 -13.92 19.53 13.76
C PRO A 650 -12.71 18.65 14.14
N GLY A 651 -12.22 17.90 13.16
CA GLY A 651 -11.08 17.02 13.30
C GLY A 651 -11.42 15.64 13.88
N PRO A 652 -10.39 14.81 14.09
CA PRO A 652 -10.57 13.37 14.31
C PRO A 652 -10.95 13.00 15.73
N PHE A 653 -11.03 13.95 16.66
CA PHE A 653 -11.31 13.69 18.08
C PHE A 653 -12.67 14.23 18.50
N ALA A 654 -13.34 13.54 19.44
CA ALA A 654 -14.63 13.95 20.00
C ALA A 654 -14.50 15.06 21.05
N SER A 655 -13.33 15.23 21.66
CA SER A 655 -13.07 16.22 22.69
C SER A 655 -11.69 16.88 22.51
N PRO A 656 -11.54 18.17 22.87
CA PRO A 656 -10.25 18.84 22.88
C PRO A 656 -9.23 18.16 23.81
N SER A 657 -7.99 18.03 23.36
CA SER A 657 -6.85 17.64 24.19
C SER A 657 -5.55 18.13 23.56
N ASP A 658 -4.61 18.56 24.40
CA ASP A 658 -3.31 19.08 23.96
C ASP A 658 -2.22 17.99 23.89
N ASN A 659 -2.48 16.83 24.50
CA ASN A 659 -1.59 15.68 24.49
C ASN A 659 -2.43 14.41 24.34
N ILE A 660 -2.40 13.84 23.14
CA ILE A 660 -3.26 12.72 22.75
C ILE A 660 -2.40 11.50 22.51
N LYS A 661 -2.63 10.43 23.27
CA LYS A 661 -1.99 9.13 23.02
C LYS A 661 -2.67 8.46 21.82
N LEU A 662 -1.90 8.14 20.77
CA LEU A 662 -2.39 7.51 19.54
C LEU A 662 -2.28 5.99 19.58
#